data_AF-A0A5F2AYU2-F1
#
_entry.id   AF-A0A5F2AYU2-F1
#
_cell.length_a   1.000
_cell.length_b   1.000
_cell.length_c   1.000
_cell.angle_alpha   90.00
_cell.angle_beta   90.00
_cell.angle_gamma   90.00
#
_symmetry.space_group_name_H-M   'P 1'
#
loop_
_entity.id
_entity.type
_entity.pdbx_description
1 polymer ?
#
loop_
_entity_poly.entity_id
_entity_poly.type
_entity_poly.pdbx_seq_one_letter_code
_entity_poly.pdbx_strand_id
1 'polypeptide(L)'
;MNLKKNKIRKSTFALAISEKGTLFYRFLMIFQIVFLLFLGCKPQSTKYDSKIFFDNINSYDGISLFTVLNGYPVLKSFFVSLDPVDFNKALGDNLAKATREDNLGTLRASQSALLVSRTSIQNLSLDSASLIEKMETTNPSAYNLVQPLFEKIRHYPKPVVRNIVPISADALRQEYLSKNKDQVTQSIMTFSSDLKSQSTHDLLVEIEDVAYKGLIANANARAGVESLLNGFFDPALVADRSLKDGFISIIYDLGEMMFKRAGFSDFKTPNTAMKELVFNLDKYFTAGGAQFNADYSDPLHPAELKSFMMESFQIVRSLLDTGTLTATPVNLLQKTAENLSLLSFAVSPSNVDGSLKELIRIDVDGKDRAYDGTSRSMSALETLFVVLTIANNYGFTWDTSNTTNDWINGTTGGELTVGDAIHSLKSVMGSSDSFNFKNITNLSGSSNKVYRDGVALNFDINSRVLSLLEDNARGVTAPVTNPAAANFDRVYNKTLPWALNWIKRVTYGGYGPYYNKNRRDGSGNYLSPDGTITRNNDLSETLYKPSWQTHKYEIQLNLPAPNNTKYVGLRGNFQNTANVPNTYYTITEIPKTDVQRAVDSDEEAFYKNLQWLMYEKRFVAVLPVRAKLAATVAFEEALFITGIGNGLVGMLNLKPNCLPSACATDNGRWTIDNGNYVKTYSAAGSDLTYLSNTPGDSVMLLEGWGFGADGQQAFQVTFVYPALWSLIVPNPELIYGMLPPVISLNVPVLERLGFTTATRVIPDLVNANWNQRNTLTPLVVALAKAMDDQVSGQQTAGFKNPYTLLTGLAEILSRPLVFYGPDTTATNPTNPTPPSFTQVRTVGMADGFRNPVASTMEYFPMTSSGPQEYRTLISVLSENTRRFQDGALNLIGKTQLLTGLVKFLGQLGLPANVNVKTKVFNGLKLVMGEIKLNAETPTVTQFNIEVKFTEWRDKVANYPTVNGANIFDPLWSGVDDVVNLFKDYLSRSSGWSIVASLDFLLNLLLDISPSSTDITQLLNLASSLFYNPDNTRSYTITNILTKSVPPVLEAMAPYGRSLYGTGYYIGTNGGFFSYLEARMFMNPDFAVKDLFGDLKNFLRSDIIQNTQDTNRSFLFSTGTLIRQMADIYQAGRKFSPVGFYMYDNWNNDQPTSTLWDDMNFMFSVQQ
;
A
#
# COMPACT_ATOMS: atom_id res chain seq x y z
N MET A 1 25.74 -47.95 -6.01
CA MET A 1 25.38 -49.37 -5.91
C MET A 1 23.99 -49.48 -5.26
N ASN A 2 23.05 -50.20 -5.89
CA ASN A 2 21.71 -50.59 -5.42
C ASN A 2 20.73 -49.57 -4.78
N LEU A 3 19.83 -49.10 -5.64
CA LEU A 3 18.40 -48.81 -5.44
C LEU A 3 17.71 -49.38 -4.17
N LYS A 4 16.83 -48.59 -3.56
CA LYS A 4 15.53 -49.05 -3.01
C LYS A 4 14.40 -48.09 -3.39
N LYS A 5 13.21 -48.66 -3.66
CA LYS A 5 12.07 -47.99 -4.31
C LYS A 5 11.10 -47.35 -3.32
N ASN A 6 10.46 -46.26 -3.77
CA ASN A 6 9.26 -45.67 -3.17
C ASN A 6 8.08 -46.66 -3.12
N LYS A 7 7.23 -46.52 -2.09
CA LYS A 7 5.90 -47.15 -2.01
C LYS A 7 4.81 -46.09 -2.17
N ILE A 8 4.09 -46.13 -3.28
CA ILE A 8 2.82 -45.40 -3.45
C ILE A 8 1.70 -46.31 -2.93
N ARG A 9 0.89 -45.82 -1.98
CA ARG A 9 -0.38 -46.49 -1.59
C ARG A 9 -1.47 -46.08 -2.57
N LYS A 10 -2.03 -47.05 -3.30
CA LYS A 10 -3.34 -46.91 -3.97
C LYS A 10 -4.43 -47.40 -3.03
N SER A 11 -5.52 -46.65 -2.89
CA SER A 11 -6.74 -47.13 -2.23
C SER A 11 -7.57 -48.00 -3.17
N THR A 12 -8.00 -49.15 -2.67
CA THR A 12 -8.83 -50.14 -3.37
C THR A 12 -10.31 -49.80 -3.25
N PHE A 13 -11.02 -49.53 -4.36
CA PHE A 13 -12.49 -49.69 -4.42
C PHE A 13 -13.09 -49.79 -5.85
N ALA A 14 -12.47 -50.59 -6.74
CA ALA A 14 -13.03 -50.85 -8.09
C ALA A 14 -12.57 -52.19 -8.69
N LEU A 15 -12.38 -53.23 -7.87
CA LEU A 15 -11.81 -54.51 -8.31
C LEU A 15 -12.59 -55.70 -7.73
N ALA A 16 -13.90 -55.71 -7.99
CA ALA A 16 -14.80 -56.80 -7.65
C ALA A 16 -16.02 -56.80 -8.60
N ILE A 17 -15.78 -57.19 -9.87
CA ILE A 17 -16.71 -57.72 -10.90
C ILE A 17 -15.92 -57.66 -12.23
N SER A 18 -15.21 -58.74 -12.59
CA SER A 18 -14.60 -58.97 -13.93
C SER A 18 -13.91 -60.34 -14.05
N GLU A 19 -13.33 -60.86 -12.95
CA GLU A 19 -12.40 -62.02 -12.94
C GLU A 19 -12.98 -63.41 -13.27
N LYS A 20 -14.16 -63.50 -13.90
CA LYS A 20 -14.68 -64.79 -14.45
C LYS A 20 -14.89 -64.80 -15.97
N GLY A 21 -14.52 -63.74 -16.71
CA GLY A 21 -14.52 -63.74 -18.18
C GLY A 21 -13.16 -64.04 -18.84
N THR A 22 -12.05 -63.88 -18.12
CA THR A 22 -10.71 -63.69 -18.71
C THR A 22 -9.95 -64.95 -19.11
N LEU A 23 -10.38 -66.15 -18.71
CA LEU A 23 -9.70 -67.40 -19.05
C LEU A 23 -10.08 -67.94 -20.44
N PHE A 24 -11.34 -67.78 -20.85
CA PHE A 24 -11.83 -68.19 -22.18
C PHE A 24 -11.28 -67.28 -23.29
N TYR A 25 -11.29 -65.96 -23.07
CA TYR A 25 -10.73 -64.98 -24.01
C TYR A 25 -9.21 -65.11 -24.23
N ARG A 26 -8.46 -65.62 -23.25
CA ARG A 26 -7.02 -65.87 -23.41
C ARG A 26 -6.73 -67.04 -24.36
N PHE A 27 -7.52 -68.11 -24.32
CA PHE A 27 -7.40 -69.20 -25.30
C PHE A 27 -7.80 -68.75 -26.71
N LEU A 28 -8.86 -67.95 -26.84
CA LEU A 28 -9.31 -67.43 -28.14
C LEU A 28 -8.27 -66.47 -28.77
N MET A 29 -7.64 -65.60 -27.96
CA MET A 29 -6.55 -64.74 -28.44
C MET A 29 -5.31 -65.53 -28.87
N ILE A 30 -4.89 -66.56 -28.14
CA ILE A 30 -3.74 -67.38 -28.54
C ILE A 30 -4.01 -68.08 -29.89
N PHE A 31 -5.23 -68.56 -30.13
CA PHE A 31 -5.60 -69.18 -31.40
C PHE A 31 -5.64 -68.17 -32.56
N GLN A 32 -6.12 -66.93 -32.34
CA GLN A 32 -6.05 -65.87 -33.35
C GLN A 32 -4.61 -65.38 -33.63
N ILE A 33 -3.76 -65.27 -32.61
CA ILE A 33 -2.36 -64.84 -32.76
C ILE A 33 -1.56 -65.84 -33.60
N VAL A 34 -1.79 -67.15 -33.43
CA VAL A 34 -1.11 -68.17 -34.25
C VAL A 34 -1.59 -68.15 -35.70
N PHE A 35 -2.87 -67.86 -35.97
CA PHE A 35 -3.38 -67.75 -37.34
C PHE A 35 -2.90 -66.48 -38.07
N LEU A 36 -2.71 -65.37 -37.34
CA LEU A 36 -2.18 -64.11 -37.87
C LEU A 36 -0.68 -64.16 -38.21
N LEU A 37 0.07 -65.15 -37.70
CA LEU A 37 1.50 -65.30 -37.96
C LEU A 37 1.82 -66.04 -39.28
N PHE A 38 0.84 -66.61 -39.98
CA PHE A 38 1.05 -67.36 -41.23
C PHE A 38 0.65 -66.61 -42.53
N LEU A 39 0.03 -65.43 -42.43
CA LEU A 39 -0.18 -64.55 -43.59
C LEU A 39 0.91 -63.49 -43.67
N GLY A 40 2.10 -63.93 -44.10
CA GLY A 40 3.25 -63.07 -44.35
C GLY A 40 3.07 -62.15 -45.56
N CYS A 41 2.26 -61.10 -45.43
CA CYS A 41 2.50 -59.89 -46.22
C CYS A 41 3.75 -59.22 -45.67
N LYS A 42 4.76 -59.03 -46.54
CA LYS A 42 5.91 -58.17 -46.23
C LYS A 42 5.39 -56.82 -45.74
N PRO A 43 6.03 -56.15 -44.77
CA PRO A 43 5.87 -54.71 -44.67
C PRO A 43 6.36 -54.14 -46.01
N GLN A 44 5.42 -53.75 -46.85
CA GLN A 44 5.71 -52.95 -48.02
C GLN A 44 6.39 -51.70 -47.47
N SER A 45 7.67 -51.51 -47.80
CA SER A 45 8.30 -50.23 -47.51
C SER A 45 7.41 -49.19 -48.16
N THR A 46 6.86 -48.29 -47.35
CA THR A 46 6.12 -47.15 -47.85
C THR A 46 7.12 -46.31 -48.62
N LYS A 47 7.22 -46.57 -49.93
CA LYS A 47 7.72 -45.60 -50.89
C LYS A 47 6.82 -44.39 -50.69
N TYR A 48 7.33 -43.41 -49.94
CA TYR A 48 6.69 -42.12 -49.81
C TYR A 48 6.48 -41.59 -51.22
N ASP A 49 5.24 -41.19 -51.54
CA ASP A 49 4.90 -40.71 -52.88
C ASP A 49 5.74 -39.45 -53.14
N SER A 50 6.67 -39.53 -54.10
CA SER A 50 7.70 -38.51 -54.34
C SER A 50 7.16 -37.20 -54.94
N LYS A 51 5.83 -37.07 -55.03
CA LYS A 51 5.10 -35.97 -55.64
C LYS A 51 4.87 -34.76 -54.72
N ILE A 52 5.35 -34.79 -53.47
CA ILE A 52 5.08 -33.72 -52.49
C ILE A 52 5.79 -32.39 -52.87
N PHE A 53 6.80 -32.40 -53.76
CA PHE A 53 7.62 -31.21 -54.09
C PHE A 53 7.86 -30.92 -55.59
N PHE A 54 7.18 -31.57 -56.53
CA PHE A 54 7.41 -31.32 -57.97
C PHE A 54 6.39 -30.34 -58.59
N ASP A 55 6.79 -29.09 -58.75
CA ASP A 55 6.01 -27.98 -59.31
C ASP A 55 5.96 -27.98 -60.86
N ASN A 56 5.80 -29.16 -61.48
CA ASN A 56 5.65 -29.28 -62.93
C ASN A 56 4.80 -30.49 -63.34
N ILE A 57 3.71 -30.72 -62.60
CA ILE A 57 2.72 -31.75 -62.91
C ILE A 57 1.35 -31.09 -63.02
N ASN A 58 0.81 -31.00 -64.24
CA ASN A 58 -0.52 -30.44 -64.55
C ASN A 58 -1.72 -31.23 -63.97
N SER A 59 -1.49 -32.08 -62.97
CA SER A 59 -2.47 -32.98 -62.35
C SER A 59 -2.08 -33.36 -60.91
N TYR A 60 -1.53 -32.42 -60.13
CA TYR A 60 -1.34 -32.61 -58.68
C TYR A 60 -2.61 -32.23 -57.92
N ASP A 61 -3.22 -33.22 -57.28
CA ASP A 61 -4.52 -33.13 -56.60
C ASP A 61 -4.37 -33.08 -55.05
N GLY A 62 -3.28 -32.42 -54.63
CA GLY A 62 -2.83 -32.29 -53.24
C GLY A 62 -2.29 -30.88 -52.95
N ILE A 63 -1.79 -30.68 -51.73
CA ILE A 63 -1.38 -29.36 -51.23
C ILE A 63 0.12 -29.12 -51.50
N SER A 64 0.49 -27.98 -52.09
CA SER A 64 1.91 -27.57 -52.25
C SER A 64 2.21 -26.27 -51.51
N LEU A 65 3.46 -26.08 -51.04
CA LEU A 65 3.88 -24.95 -50.21
C LEU A 65 3.51 -23.58 -50.81
N PHE A 66 3.64 -23.43 -52.13
CA PHE A 66 3.36 -22.19 -52.87
C PHE A 66 1.87 -22.00 -53.22
N THR A 67 1.04 -23.02 -53.02
CA THR A 67 -0.40 -22.99 -53.33
C THR A 67 -1.33 -23.07 -52.11
N VAL A 68 -0.82 -23.45 -50.92
CA VAL A 68 -1.54 -23.46 -49.62
C VAL A 68 -2.39 -22.21 -49.40
N LEU A 69 -1.81 -21.03 -49.67
CA LEU A 69 -2.45 -19.73 -49.43
C LEU A 69 -3.18 -19.16 -50.65
N ASN A 70 -3.33 -19.91 -51.75
CA ASN A 70 -4.02 -19.40 -52.96
C ASN A 70 -5.51 -19.08 -52.72
N GLY A 71 -6.16 -19.80 -51.79
CA GLY A 71 -7.52 -19.50 -51.35
C GLY A 71 -7.65 -18.37 -50.33
N TYR A 72 -6.52 -17.80 -49.87
CA TYR A 72 -6.43 -16.83 -48.78
C TYR A 72 -5.53 -15.67 -49.19
N PRO A 73 -5.99 -14.79 -50.10
CA PRO A 73 -5.16 -13.77 -50.74
C PRO A 73 -4.55 -12.79 -49.74
N VAL A 74 -5.21 -12.52 -48.61
CA VAL A 74 -4.70 -11.62 -47.57
C VAL A 74 -3.51 -12.25 -46.86
N LEU A 75 -3.66 -13.51 -46.40
CA LEU A 75 -2.57 -14.27 -45.79
C LEU A 75 -1.40 -14.46 -46.76
N LYS A 76 -1.69 -14.73 -48.05
CA LYS A 76 -0.67 -14.85 -49.09
C LYS A 76 0.16 -13.57 -49.24
N SER A 77 -0.46 -12.39 -49.13
CA SER A 77 0.20 -11.11 -49.40
C SER A 77 1.45 -10.87 -48.54
N PHE A 78 1.44 -11.29 -47.27
CA PHE A 78 2.58 -11.20 -46.35
C PHE A 78 3.84 -11.94 -46.81
N PHE A 79 3.70 -12.96 -47.66
CA PHE A 79 4.81 -13.78 -48.16
C PHE A 79 5.26 -13.35 -49.56
N VAL A 80 4.46 -12.58 -50.30
CA VAL A 80 4.82 -12.07 -51.65
C VAL A 80 5.95 -11.03 -51.58
N SER A 81 6.06 -10.32 -50.46
CA SER A 81 7.08 -9.30 -50.22
C SER A 81 8.44 -9.83 -49.75
N LEU A 82 8.54 -11.13 -49.47
CA LEU A 82 9.77 -11.76 -49.00
C LEU A 82 10.67 -12.11 -50.19
N ASP A 83 11.90 -11.58 -50.19
CA ASP A 83 12.92 -12.04 -51.12
C ASP A 83 13.38 -13.46 -50.72
N PRO A 84 13.35 -14.46 -51.63
CA PRO A 84 13.71 -15.84 -51.29
C PRO A 84 15.19 -16.03 -50.90
N VAL A 85 16.09 -15.21 -51.45
CA VAL A 85 17.54 -15.31 -51.19
C VAL A 85 17.85 -14.71 -49.81
N ASP A 86 17.36 -13.51 -49.52
CA ASP A 86 17.51 -12.88 -48.21
C ASP A 86 16.79 -13.70 -47.11
N PHE A 87 15.62 -14.30 -47.41
CA PHE A 87 14.90 -15.19 -46.49
C PHE A 87 15.73 -16.43 -46.14
N ASN A 88 16.22 -17.16 -47.15
CA ASN A 88 16.99 -18.38 -46.94
C ASN A 88 18.33 -18.08 -46.24
N LYS A 89 18.97 -16.95 -46.58
CA LYS A 89 20.18 -16.48 -45.91
C LYS A 89 19.91 -16.13 -44.45
N ALA A 90 18.91 -15.28 -44.15
CA ALA A 90 18.57 -14.89 -42.79
C ALA A 90 18.15 -16.08 -41.92
N LEU A 91 17.45 -17.08 -42.49
CA LEU A 91 17.11 -18.31 -41.79
C LEU A 91 18.34 -19.18 -41.55
N GLY A 92 19.13 -19.42 -42.62
CA GLY A 92 20.35 -20.24 -42.58
C GLY A 92 21.41 -19.70 -41.62
N ASP A 93 21.74 -18.40 -41.70
CA ASP A 93 22.73 -17.74 -40.85
C ASP A 93 22.37 -17.79 -39.36
N ASN A 94 21.08 -17.86 -39.02
CA ASN A 94 20.62 -17.95 -37.62
C ASN A 94 20.46 -19.41 -37.15
N LEU A 95 20.00 -20.33 -38.00
CA LEU A 95 20.00 -21.76 -37.69
C LEU A 95 21.42 -22.33 -37.56
N ALA A 96 22.39 -21.81 -38.32
CA ALA A 96 23.80 -22.20 -38.21
C ALA A 96 24.46 -21.84 -36.87
N LYS A 97 23.88 -20.90 -36.09
CA LYS A 97 24.32 -20.57 -34.73
C LYS A 97 23.80 -21.54 -33.68
N ALA A 98 22.69 -22.24 -33.95
CA ALA A 98 22.15 -23.27 -33.08
C ALA A 98 22.93 -24.57 -33.24
N THR A 99 23.03 -25.38 -32.17
CA THR A 99 23.75 -26.65 -32.26
C THR A 99 23.00 -27.65 -33.14
N ARG A 100 23.71 -28.64 -33.68
CA ARG A 100 23.09 -29.75 -34.43
C ARG A 100 22.08 -30.54 -33.58
N GLU A 101 22.27 -30.64 -32.26
CA GLU A 101 21.28 -31.27 -31.39
C GLU A 101 20.01 -30.40 -31.28
N ASP A 102 20.16 -29.08 -31.20
CA ASP A 102 19.02 -28.17 -31.06
C ASP A 102 18.21 -28.02 -32.34
N ASN A 103 18.86 -27.92 -33.49
CA ASN A 103 18.18 -27.94 -34.79
C ASN A 103 17.44 -29.27 -35.00
N LEU A 104 18.07 -30.41 -34.65
CA LEU A 104 17.41 -31.72 -34.72
C LEU A 104 16.21 -31.79 -33.77
N GLY A 105 16.38 -31.37 -32.51
CA GLY A 105 15.32 -31.38 -31.52
C GLY A 105 14.16 -30.47 -31.89
N THR A 106 14.42 -29.30 -32.47
CA THR A 106 13.38 -28.38 -32.98
C THR A 106 12.59 -28.98 -34.13
N LEU A 107 13.25 -29.67 -35.07
CA LEU A 107 12.54 -30.43 -36.12
C LEU A 107 11.68 -31.56 -35.49
N ARG A 108 12.22 -32.32 -34.52
CA ARG A 108 11.47 -33.37 -33.82
C ARG A 108 10.30 -32.82 -32.98
N ALA A 109 10.45 -31.64 -32.38
CA ALA A 109 9.38 -30.96 -31.66
C ALA A 109 8.23 -30.58 -32.61
N SER A 110 8.56 -29.95 -33.74
CA SER A 110 7.60 -29.58 -34.79
C SER A 110 6.93 -30.80 -35.42
N GLN A 111 7.68 -31.89 -35.63
CA GLN A 111 7.12 -33.20 -36.01
C GLN A 111 6.10 -33.69 -34.97
N SER A 112 6.47 -33.73 -33.68
CA SER A 112 5.58 -34.20 -32.62
C SER A 112 4.32 -33.34 -32.51
N ALA A 113 4.46 -32.02 -32.60
CA ALA A 113 3.33 -31.09 -32.61
C ALA A 113 2.34 -31.45 -33.73
N LEU A 114 2.82 -31.55 -34.98
CA LEU A 114 2.01 -31.69 -36.18
C LEU A 114 1.50 -33.13 -36.44
N LEU A 115 2.19 -34.16 -35.95
CA LEU A 115 1.80 -35.56 -36.14
C LEU A 115 1.21 -36.21 -34.87
N VAL A 116 1.84 -36.03 -33.71
CA VAL A 116 1.44 -36.72 -32.47
C VAL A 116 0.27 -36.00 -31.80
N SER A 117 0.31 -34.66 -31.73
CA SER A 117 -0.80 -33.83 -31.24
C SER A 117 -1.68 -33.25 -32.36
N ARG A 118 -1.73 -33.88 -33.54
CA ARG A 118 -2.47 -33.37 -34.72
C ARG A 118 -3.91 -32.98 -34.39
N THR A 119 -4.67 -33.88 -33.78
CA THR A 119 -6.08 -33.64 -33.39
C THR A 119 -6.21 -32.47 -32.42
N SER A 120 -5.25 -32.28 -31.52
CA SER A 120 -5.23 -31.16 -30.58
C SER A 120 -4.90 -29.83 -31.26
N ILE A 121 -4.01 -29.82 -32.27
CA ILE A 121 -3.77 -28.64 -33.12
C ILE A 121 -5.00 -28.32 -33.98
N GLN A 122 -5.70 -29.33 -34.48
CA GLN A 122 -6.97 -29.16 -35.23
C GLN A 122 -8.04 -28.51 -34.34
N ASN A 123 -8.25 -29.04 -33.12
CA ASN A 123 -9.13 -28.44 -32.12
C ASN A 123 -8.70 -27.02 -31.75
N LEU A 124 -7.42 -26.78 -31.44
CA LEU A 124 -6.88 -25.45 -31.13
C LEU A 124 -7.11 -24.46 -32.28
N SER A 125 -7.01 -24.91 -33.54
CA SER A 125 -7.29 -24.11 -34.73
C SER A 125 -8.79 -23.78 -34.86
N LEU A 126 -9.67 -24.76 -34.59
CA LEU A 126 -11.13 -24.54 -34.56
C LEU A 126 -11.54 -23.59 -33.44
N ASP A 127 -10.99 -23.75 -32.24
CA ASP A 127 -11.25 -22.89 -31.09
C ASP A 127 -10.76 -21.46 -31.36
N SER A 128 -9.56 -21.30 -31.95
CA SER A 128 -9.00 -20.00 -32.34
C SER A 128 -9.85 -19.32 -33.42
N ALA A 129 -10.29 -20.06 -34.44
CA ALA A 129 -11.21 -19.55 -35.46
C ALA A 129 -12.57 -19.15 -34.85
N SER A 130 -13.00 -19.87 -33.81
CA SER A 130 -14.25 -19.58 -33.11
C SER A 130 -14.13 -18.36 -32.20
N LEU A 131 -12.95 -18.07 -31.62
CA LEU A 131 -12.69 -16.76 -30.98
C LEU A 131 -12.76 -15.60 -31.98
N ILE A 132 -12.20 -15.76 -33.18
CA ILE A 132 -12.29 -14.75 -34.24
C ILE A 132 -13.76 -14.55 -34.66
N GLU A 133 -14.49 -15.62 -34.95
CA GLU A 133 -15.91 -15.54 -35.28
C GLU A 133 -16.74 -14.91 -34.16
N LYS A 134 -16.44 -15.21 -32.90
CA LYS A 134 -17.13 -14.65 -31.73
C LYS A 134 -16.97 -13.13 -31.66
N MET A 135 -15.76 -12.62 -31.91
CA MET A 135 -15.49 -11.18 -32.04
C MET A 135 -16.31 -10.54 -33.17
N GLU A 136 -16.43 -11.22 -34.32
CA GLU A 136 -17.18 -10.72 -35.48
C GLU A 136 -18.70 -10.75 -35.31
N THR A 137 -19.24 -11.80 -34.68
CA THR A 137 -20.68 -12.13 -34.70
C THR A 137 -21.43 -11.70 -33.45
N THR A 138 -20.78 -11.64 -32.29
CA THR A 138 -21.45 -11.36 -31.00
C THR A 138 -21.76 -9.87 -30.83
N ASN A 139 -20.90 -8.98 -31.35
CA ASN A 139 -21.19 -7.55 -31.49
C ASN A 139 -20.61 -6.99 -32.81
N PRO A 140 -21.29 -7.22 -33.96
CA PRO A 140 -20.78 -6.81 -35.27
C PRO A 140 -20.62 -5.29 -35.40
N SER A 141 -21.41 -4.50 -34.65
CA SER A 141 -21.30 -3.04 -34.65
C SER A 141 -19.97 -2.59 -34.04
N ALA A 142 -19.65 -3.07 -32.83
CA ALA A 142 -18.38 -2.78 -32.18
C ALA A 142 -17.19 -3.27 -33.01
N TYR A 143 -17.25 -4.49 -33.56
CA TYR A 143 -16.18 -5.03 -34.40
C TYR A 143 -15.88 -4.17 -35.63
N ASN A 144 -16.90 -3.65 -36.33
CA ASN A 144 -16.70 -2.76 -37.46
C ASN A 144 -16.17 -1.38 -37.03
N LEU A 145 -16.61 -0.85 -35.88
CA LEU A 145 -16.19 0.46 -35.39
C LEU A 145 -14.75 0.48 -34.83
N VAL A 146 -14.19 -0.65 -34.40
CA VAL A 146 -12.79 -0.75 -33.92
C VAL A 146 -11.78 -0.87 -35.08
N GLN A 147 -12.20 -1.22 -36.30
CA GLN A 147 -11.26 -1.41 -37.43
C GLN A 147 -10.31 -0.22 -37.70
N PRO A 148 -10.74 1.06 -37.62
CA PRO A 148 -9.83 2.19 -37.78
C PRO A 148 -8.71 2.24 -36.72
N LEU A 149 -8.97 1.76 -35.50
CA LEU A 149 -7.95 1.64 -34.45
C LEU A 149 -6.97 0.51 -34.77
N PHE A 150 -7.45 -0.63 -35.27
CA PHE A 150 -6.58 -1.73 -35.71
C PHE A 150 -5.70 -1.33 -36.90
N GLU A 151 -6.20 -0.53 -37.85
CA GLU A 151 -5.37 0.02 -38.93
C GLU A 151 -4.30 0.99 -38.40
N LYS A 152 -4.61 1.83 -37.38
CA LYS A 152 -3.57 2.66 -36.73
C LYS A 152 -2.48 1.80 -36.07
N ILE A 153 -2.85 0.68 -35.45
CA ILE A 153 -1.89 -0.27 -34.85
C ILE A 153 -1.03 -0.94 -35.94
N ARG A 154 -1.62 -1.36 -37.07
CA ARG A 154 -0.90 -1.94 -38.22
C ARG A 154 0.19 -1.00 -38.76
N HIS A 155 -0.09 0.30 -38.82
CA HIS A 155 0.83 1.30 -39.35
C HIS A 155 1.76 1.94 -38.29
N TYR A 156 1.81 1.38 -37.08
CA TYR A 156 2.68 1.90 -36.01
C TYR A 156 4.17 1.62 -36.32
N PRO A 157 5.08 2.61 -36.18
CA PRO A 157 6.45 2.50 -36.68
C PRO A 157 7.39 1.58 -35.88
N LYS A 158 6.97 1.02 -34.75
CA LYS A 158 7.77 0.05 -33.96
C LYS A 158 7.19 -1.36 -34.12
N PRO A 159 8.01 -2.43 -34.12
CA PRO A 159 7.54 -3.79 -34.27
C PRO A 159 6.53 -4.16 -33.17
N VAL A 160 5.25 -4.27 -33.54
CA VAL A 160 4.16 -4.50 -32.58
C VAL A 160 4.19 -5.93 -32.04
N VAL A 161 4.33 -6.92 -32.93
CA VAL A 161 4.23 -8.35 -32.57
C VAL A 161 5.34 -8.76 -31.60
N ARG A 162 6.62 -8.51 -31.94
CA ARG A 162 7.76 -8.91 -31.09
C ARG A 162 7.75 -8.29 -29.68
N ASN A 163 7.21 -7.08 -29.52
CA ASN A 163 7.14 -6.43 -28.21
C ASN A 163 5.89 -6.82 -27.40
N ILE A 164 4.80 -7.27 -28.05
CA ILE A 164 3.61 -7.81 -27.37
C ILE A 164 3.82 -9.26 -26.91
N VAL A 165 4.61 -10.06 -27.64
CA VAL A 165 4.93 -11.44 -27.24
C VAL A 165 5.74 -11.42 -25.93
N PRO A 166 5.24 -12.01 -24.83
CA PRO A 166 5.87 -11.90 -23.50
C PRO A 166 7.11 -12.79 -23.32
N ILE A 167 7.57 -13.46 -24.38
CA ILE A 167 8.71 -14.37 -24.37
C ILE A 167 9.87 -13.68 -25.08
N SER A 168 10.81 -13.12 -24.31
CA SER A 168 12.01 -12.51 -24.88
C SER A 168 13.04 -13.56 -25.30
N ALA A 169 13.86 -13.22 -26.30
CA ALA A 169 14.99 -14.08 -26.70
C ALA A 169 15.96 -14.34 -25.53
N ASP A 170 16.17 -13.36 -24.65
CA ASP A 170 16.99 -13.53 -23.45
C ASP A 170 16.37 -14.46 -22.41
N ALA A 171 15.04 -14.52 -22.28
CA ALA A 171 14.35 -15.54 -21.46
C ALA A 171 14.65 -16.96 -21.98
N LEU A 172 14.50 -17.17 -23.29
CA LEU A 172 14.82 -18.45 -23.94
C LEU A 172 16.30 -18.82 -23.74
N ARG A 173 17.20 -17.85 -23.86
CA ARG A 173 18.64 -18.02 -23.60
C ARG A 173 18.93 -18.41 -22.15
N GLN A 174 18.30 -17.74 -21.18
CA GLN A 174 18.48 -18.04 -19.75
C GLN A 174 18.01 -19.46 -19.43
N GLU A 175 16.83 -19.88 -19.89
CA GLU A 175 16.34 -21.25 -19.71
C GLU A 175 17.26 -22.29 -20.35
N TYR A 176 17.68 -22.05 -21.59
CA TYR A 176 18.55 -22.96 -22.35
C TYR A 176 19.92 -23.18 -21.67
N LEU A 177 20.51 -22.12 -21.11
CA LEU A 177 21.81 -22.16 -20.43
C LEU A 177 21.71 -22.71 -18.99
N SER A 178 20.62 -22.43 -18.26
CA SER A 178 20.50 -22.77 -16.83
C SER A 178 19.91 -24.16 -16.55
N LYS A 179 19.09 -24.71 -17.45
CA LYS A 179 18.41 -26.00 -17.26
C LYS A 179 18.90 -27.05 -18.25
N ASN A 180 19.01 -28.29 -17.78
CA ASN A 180 19.29 -29.46 -18.61
C ASN A 180 18.03 -29.98 -19.32
N LYS A 181 18.20 -30.96 -20.22
CA LYS A 181 17.10 -31.49 -21.06
C LYS A 181 15.94 -32.06 -20.23
N ASP A 182 16.25 -32.83 -19.19
CA ASP A 182 15.24 -33.47 -18.35
C ASP A 182 14.49 -32.45 -17.49
N GLN A 183 15.20 -31.42 -17.00
CA GLN A 183 14.61 -30.30 -16.27
C GLN A 183 13.64 -29.49 -17.14
N VAL A 184 14.00 -29.16 -18.38
CA VAL A 184 13.10 -28.45 -19.31
C VAL A 184 11.90 -29.34 -19.67
N THR A 185 12.14 -30.62 -19.97
CA THR A 185 11.07 -31.58 -20.26
C THR A 185 10.07 -31.68 -19.10
N GLN A 186 10.56 -31.85 -17.87
CA GLN A 186 9.72 -31.91 -16.69
C GLN A 186 8.99 -30.58 -16.43
N SER A 187 9.63 -29.43 -16.65
CA SER A 187 8.99 -28.11 -16.49
C SER A 187 7.78 -27.93 -17.41
N ILE A 188 7.88 -28.36 -18.68
CA ILE A 188 6.77 -28.28 -19.64
C ILE A 188 5.66 -29.29 -19.30
N MET A 189 6.03 -30.51 -18.88
CA MET A 189 5.07 -31.53 -18.44
C MET A 189 4.31 -31.12 -17.17
N THR A 190 5.00 -30.49 -16.20
CA THR A 190 4.36 -29.93 -15.00
C THR A 190 3.40 -28.82 -15.38
N PHE A 191 3.83 -27.83 -16.18
CA PHE A 191 2.94 -26.75 -16.65
C PHE A 191 1.71 -27.26 -17.41
N SER A 192 1.85 -28.29 -18.26
CA SER A 192 0.71 -28.98 -18.90
C SER A 192 -0.24 -29.60 -17.86
N SER A 193 0.30 -30.27 -16.85
CA SER A 193 -0.49 -30.87 -15.75
C SER A 193 -1.21 -29.80 -14.93
N ASP A 194 -0.58 -28.66 -14.68
CA ASP A 194 -1.16 -27.55 -13.92
C ASP A 194 -2.30 -26.89 -14.69
N LEU A 195 -2.15 -26.69 -16.00
CA LEU A 195 -3.23 -26.24 -16.89
C LEU A 195 -4.41 -27.21 -16.94
N LYS A 196 -4.19 -28.51 -16.81
CA LYS A 196 -5.24 -29.54 -16.73
C LYS A 196 -5.87 -29.65 -15.33
N SER A 197 -5.33 -29.01 -14.30
CA SER A 197 -5.80 -29.15 -12.92
C SER A 197 -7.18 -28.48 -12.73
N GLN A 198 -8.02 -29.08 -11.88
CA GLN A 198 -9.33 -28.50 -11.54
C GLN A 198 -9.18 -27.10 -10.93
N SER A 199 -8.16 -26.88 -10.09
CA SER A 199 -7.85 -25.58 -9.50
C SER A 199 -7.55 -24.49 -10.54
N THR A 200 -6.80 -24.81 -11.59
CA THR A 200 -6.51 -23.84 -12.66
C THR A 200 -7.74 -23.60 -13.54
N HIS A 201 -8.51 -24.64 -13.83
CA HIS A 201 -9.79 -24.50 -14.52
C HIS A 201 -10.75 -23.57 -13.76
N ASP A 202 -10.93 -23.79 -12.46
CA ASP A 202 -11.83 -22.99 -11.63
C ASP A 202 -11.34 -21.54 -11.49
N LEU A 203 -10.03 -21.32 -11.37
CA LEU A 203 -9.43 -19.98 -11.39
C LEU A 203 -9.68 -19.25 -12.71
N LEU A 204 -9.50 -19.92 -13.86
CA LEU A 204 -9.73 -19.31 -15.18
C LEU A 204 -11.23 -19.01 -15.40
N VAL A 205 -12.12 -19.91 -14.96
CA VAL A 205 -13.57 -19.66 -14.90
C VAL A 205 -13.89 -18.43 -14.05
N GLU A 206 -13.30 -18.30 -12.85
CA GLU A 206 -13.51 -17.14 -11.97
C GLU A 206 -13.01 -15.83 -12.60
N ILE A 207 -11.88 -15.85 -13.31
CA ILE A 207 -11.35 -14.68 -14.03
C ILE A 207 -12.31 -14.26 -15.15
N GLU A 208 -12.79 -15.20 -15.96
CA GLU A 208 -13.78 -14.93 -17.00
C GLU A 208 -15.13 -14.45 -16.41
N ASP A 209 -15.53 -14.97 -15.25
CA ASP A 209 -16.73 -14.54 -14.51
C ASP A 209 -16.62 -13.09 -14.00
N VAL A 210 -15.44 -12.71 -13.50
CA VAL A 210 -15.14 -11.32 -13.08
C VAL A 210 -15.13 -10.38 -14.28
N ALA A 211 -14.51 -10.78 -15.40
CA ALA A 211 -14.50 -10.01 -16.64
C ALA A 211 -15.92 -9.84 -17.22
N TYR A 212 -16.72 -10.91 -17.27
CA TYR A 212 -18.13 -10.89 -17.67
C TYR A 212 -18.94 -9.92 -16.78
N LYS A 213 -18.79 -10.01 -15.45
CA LYS A 213 -19.51 -9.12 -14.53
C LYS A 213 -19.09 -7.66 -14.71
N GLY A 214 -17.79 -7.39 -14.83
CA GLY A 214 -17.23 -6.04 -14.91
C GLY A 214 -17.45 -5.33 -16.24
N LEU A 215 -17.53 -6.07 -17.35
CA LEU A 215 -17.68 -5.50 -18.69
C LEU A 215 -19.12 -5.53 -19.23
N ILE A 216 -19.99 -6.38 -18.67
CA ILE A 216 -21.35 -6.65 -19.20
C ILE A 216 -22.41 -6.54 -18.10
N ALA A 217 -22.33 -7.39 -17.06
CA ALA A 217 -23.46 -7.56 -16.14
C ALA A 217 -23.68 -6.35 -15.21
N ASN A 218 -22.65 -5.54 -14.97
CA ASN A 218 -22.72 -4.37 -14.10
C ASN A 218 -22.34 -3.09 -14.88
N ALA A 219 -23.35 -2.27 -15.18
CA ALA A 219 -23.18 -1.02 -15.94
C ALA A 219 -22.29 0.02 -15.23
N ASN A 220 -22.30 0.06 -13.89
CA ASN A 220 -21.47 0.99 -13.11
C ASN A 220 -20.00 0.54 -13.13
N ALA A 221 -19.74 -0.76 -12.93
CA ALA A 221 -18.39 -1.30 -13.06
C ALA A 221 -17.84 -1.08 -14.47
N ARG A 222 -18.67 -1.28 -15.50
CA ARG A 222 -18.33 -1.01 -16.90
C ARG A 222 -18.00 0.47 -17.14
N ALA A 223 -18.85 1.38 -16.71
CA ALA A 223 -18.58 2.82 -16.79
C ALA A 223 -17.31 3.21 -16.00
N GLY A 224 -17.03 2.51 -14.90
CA GLY A 224 -15.80 2.67 -14.12
C GLY A 224 -14.55 2.28 -14.90
N VAL A 225 -14.51 1.08 -15.49
CA VAL A 225 -13.43 0.62 -16.37
C VAL A 225 -13.23 1.56 -17.57
N GLU A 226 -14.32 1.99 -18.19
CA GLU A 226 -14.29 2.93 -19.30
C GLU A 226 -13.73 4.30 -18.89
N SER A 227 -14.10 4.81 -17.72
CA SER A 227 -13.54 6.04 -17.14
C SER A 227 -12.05 5.90 -16.82
N LEU A 228 -11.60 4.75 -16.29
CA LEU A 228 -10.18 4.48 -16.05
C LEU A 228 -9.37 4.54 -17.35
N LEU A 229 -9.78 3.81 -18.39
CA LEU A 229 -9.07 3.80 -19.67
C LEU A 229 -9.08 5.17 -20.36
N ASN A 230 -10.21 5.89 -20.29
CA ASN A 230 -10.31 7.27 -20.77
C ASN A 230 -9.38 8.25 -20.04
N GLY A 231 -8.97 7.93 -18.81
CA GLY A 231 -7.97 8.69 -18.04
C GLY A 231 -6.55 8.28 -18.41
N PHE A 232 -6.25 6.98 -18.43
CA PHE A 232 -4.92 6.46 -18.76
C PHE A 232 -4.48 6.75 -20.20
N PHE A 233 -5.41 6.95 -21.14
CA PHE A 233 -5.12 7.29 -22.54
C PHE A 233 -5.57 8.70 -22.93
N ASP A 234 -5.70 9.62 -21.96
CA ASP A 234 -6.01 11.02 -22.25
C ASP A 234 -4.86 11.68 -23.03
N PRO A 235 -5.15 12.48 -24.08
CA PRO A 235 -4.13 13.15 -24.89
C PRO A 235 -3.12 14.00 -24.08
N ALA A 236 -3.51 14.49 -22.90
CA ALA A 236 -2.60 15.21 -22.01
C ALA A 236 -1.34 14.40 -21.62
N LEU A 237 -1.44 13.07 -21.58
CA LEU A 237 -0.36 12.17 -21.14
C LEU A 237 0.62 11.77 -22.25
N VAL A 238 0.37 12.20 -23.49
CA VAL A 238 1.27 11.95 -24.62
C VAL A 238 2.59 12.73 -24.47
N ALA A 239 2.49 13.95 -23.92
CA ALA A 239 3.63 14.83 -23.66
C ALA A 239 4.39 14.47 -22.36
N ASP A 240 3.69 14.00 -21.32
CA ASP A 240 4.29 13.55 -20.07
C ASP A 240 3.84 12.12 -19.69
N ARG A 241 4.77 11.17 -19.85
CA ARG A 241 4.55 9.74 -19.53
C ARG A 241 4.77 9.42 -18.05
N SER A 242 5.06 10.41 -17.20
CA SER A 242 5.37 10.23 -15.77
C SER A 242 4.34 9.39 -15.01
N LEU A 243 3.06 9.49 -15.37
CA LEU A 243 1.95 8.70 -14.80
C LEU A 243 2.00 7.23 -15.23
N LYS A 244 2.22 6.96 -16.53
CA LYS A 244 2.41 5.61 -17.06
C LYS A 244 3.66 4.97 -16.46
N ASP A 245 4.75 5.72 -16.33
CA ASP A 245 5.99 5.27 -15.69
C ASP A 245 5.79 4.97 -14.20
N GLY A 246 5.03 5.79 -13.48
CA GLY A 246 4.66 5.55 -12.08
C GLY A 246 3.86 4.26 -11.91
N PHE A 247 2.80 4.09 -12.71
CA PHE A 247 1.97 2.88 -12.71
C PHE A 247 2.77 1.61 -13.05
N ILE A 248 3.59 1.67 -14.11
CA ILE A 248 4.46 0.56 -14.50
C ILE A 248 5.55 0.29 -13.46
N SER A 249 6.07 1.31 -12.75
CA SER A 249 6.98 1.08 -11.62
C SER A 249 6.29 0.31 -10.50
N ILE A 250 5.07 0.68 -10.11
CA ILE A 250 4.33 -0.03 -9.06
C ILE A 250 4.22 -1.53 -9.39
N ILE A 251 3.88 -1.90 -10.63
CA ILE A 251 3.80 -3.32 -11.03
C ILE A 251 5.19 -3.97 -11.04
N TYR A 252 6.21 -3.31 -11.59
CA TYR A 252 7.58 -3.81 -11.60
C TYR A 252 8.14 -4.03 -10.19
N ASP A 253 7.87 -3.13 -9.26
CA ASP A 253 8.37 -3.14 -7.89
C ASP A 253 7.73 -4.26 -7.05
N LEU A 254 6.52 -4.72 -7.40
CA LEU A 254 5.91 -5.94 -6.85
C LEU A 254 6.63 -7.24 -7.31
N GLY A 255 7.25 -7.24 -8.49
CA GLY A 255 8.11 -8.35 -8.93
C GLY A 255 9.52 -8.27 -8.36
N GLU A 256 10.09 -7.06 -8.33
CA GLU A 256 11.43 -6.80 -7.81
C GLU A 256 11.57 -7.10 -6.31
N MET A 257 10.50 -7.03 -5.50
CA MET A 257 10.54 -7.43 -4.09
C MET A 257 10.89 -8.91 -3.94
N MET A 258 10.53 -9.74 -4.92
CA MET A 258 10.83 -11.18 -4.97
C MET A 258 12.24 -11.49 -5.50
N PHE A 259 13.03 -10.46 -5.82
CA PHE A 259 14.48 -10.54 -6.00
C PHE A 259 15.26 -10.03 -4.77
N LYS A 260 14.61 -9.33 -3.83
CA LYS A 260 15.28 -8.83 -2.62
C LYS A 260 15.34 -9.94 -1.56
N ARG A 261 16.27 -9.79 -0.61
CA ARG A 261 16.41 -10.66 0.57
C ARG A 261 15.98 -9.89 1.81
N ALA A 262 15.42 -10.60 2.80
CA ALA A 262 14.89 -10.00 4.02
C ALA A 262 15.88 -10.11 5.20
N GLY A 263 15.72 -9.25 6.20
CA GLY A 263 16.58 -9.16 7.38
C GLY A 263 17.73 -8.14 7.22
N PHE A 264 18.50 -7.94 8.29
CA PHE A 264 19.60 -6.96 8.38
C PHE A 264 20.80 -7.28 7.49
N SER A 265 21.22 -8.54 7.51
CA SER A 265 22.35 -9.07 6.74
C SER A 265 21.89 -9.72 5.43
N ASP A 266 20.67 -9.38 4.96
CA ASP A 266 20.05 -9.96 3.77
C ASP A 266 20.05 -11.50 3.79
N PHE A 267 19.90 -12.11 4.98
CA PHE A 267 20.09 -13.54 5.16
C PHE A 267 18.92 -14.38 4.59
N LYS A 268 17.69 -13.86 4.59
CA LYS A 268 16.49 -14.61 4.25
C LYS A 268 16.06 -14.44 2.80
N THR A 269 15.63 -15.52 2.15
CA THR A 269 15.06 -15.46 0.79
C THR A 269 13.59 -15.00 0.85
N PRO A 270 13.05 -14.40 -0.23
CA PRO A 270 11.65 -13.96 -0.25
C PRO A 270 10.69 -15.14 -0.09
N ASN A 271 11.03 -16.30 -0.67
CA ASN A 271 10.37 -17.58 -0.44
C ASN A 271 10.19 -17.90 1.05
N THR A 272 11.28 -17.92 1.83
CA THR A 272 11.20 -18.22 3.26
C THR A 272 10.40 -17.18 4.02
N ALA A 273 10.57 -15.88 3.71
CA ALA A 273 9.80 -14.81 4.33
C ALA A 273 8.28 -14.92 4.06
N MET A 274 7.87 -15.33 2.85
CA MET A 274 6.45 -15.51 2.52
C MET A 274 5.84 -16.78 3.14
N LYS A 275 6.62 -17.87 3.26
CA LYS A 275 6.18 -19.07 4.00
C LYS A 275 5.97 -18.79 5.48
N GLU A 276 6.91 -18.07 6.10
CA GLU A 276 6.80 -17.61 7.48
C GLU A 276 5.66 -16.60 7.67
N LEU A 277 5.36 -15.75 6.68
CA LEU A 277 4.18 -14.90 6.72
C LEU A 277 2.89 -15.74 6.78
N VAL A 278 2.71 -16.71 5.88
CA VAL A 278 1.53 -17.61 5.91
C VAL A 278 1.44 -18.35 7.25
N PHE A 279 2.56 -18.88 7.75
CA PHE A 279 2.63 -19.56 9.04
C PHE A 279 2.27 -18.65 10.23
N ASN A 280 2.73 -17.39 10.24
CA ASN A 280 2.39 -16.44 11.29
C ASN A 280 0.95 -15.92 11.19
N LEU A 281 0.41 -15.75 9.98
CA LEU A 281 -0.99 -15.39 9.80
C LEU A 281 -1.92 -16.46 10.38
N ASP A 282 -1.61 -17.74 10.18
CA ASP A 282 -2.29 -18.84 10.87
C ASP A 282 -2.05 -18.79 12.39
N LYS A 283 -0.79 -18.77 12.83
CA LYS A 283 -0.43 -18.80 14.26
C LYS A 283 -1.14 -17.74 15.12
N TYR A 284 -1.35 -16.53 14.59
CA TYR A 284 -1.86 -15.37 15.36
C TYR A 284 -3.24 -14.85 14.91
N PHE A 285 -3.68 -15.06 13.66
CA PHE A 285 -4.86 -14.36 13.10
C PHE A 285 -5.97 -15.28 12.54
N THR A 286 -5.87 -16.60 12.72
CA THR A 286 -6.92 -17.56 12.36
C THR A 286 -7.51 -18.24 13.61
N ALA A 287 -8.80 -18.58 13.56
CA ALA A 287 -9.45 -19.30 14.65
C ALA A 287 -8.87 -20.72 14.78
N GLY A 288 -8.28 -21.02 15.94
CA GLY A 288 -7.55 -22.28 16.19
C GLY A 288 -6.03 -22.18 16.08
N GLY A 289 -5.50 -21.02 15.64
CA GLY A 289 -4.06 -20.74 15.61
C GLY A 289 -3.42 -20.81 17.00
N ALA A 290 -2.15 -21.25 17.07
CA ALA A 290 -1.48 -21.59 18.33
C ALA A 290 -1.23 -20.42 19.31
N GLN A 291 -1.46 -19.16 18.90
CA GLN A 291 -1.46 -17.97 19.76
C GLN A 291 -2.75 -17.13 19.64
N PHE A 292 -3.75 -17.60 18.86
CA PHE A 292 -5.04 -16.94 18.74
C PHE A 292 -5.84 -17.14 20.04
N ASN A 293 -6.17 -16.05 20.73
CA ASN A 293 -6.82 -16.06 22.04
C ASN A 293 -8.00 -15.06 22.09
N ALA A 294 -8.60 -14.87 23.26
CA ALA A 294 -9.72 -13.96 23.47
C ALA A 294 -9.43 -12.49 23.08
N ASP A 295 -8.18 -12.03 23.19
CA ASP A 295 -7.77 -10.66 22.83
C ASP A 295 -7.66 -10.48 21.30
N TYR A 296 -7.34 -11.55 20.55
CA TYR A 296 -7.44 -11.54 19.08
C TYR A 296 -8.88 -11.76 18.59
N SER A 297 -9.74 -12.38 19.40
CA SER A 297 -11.13 -12.71 19.07
C SER A 297 -12.17 -11.81 19.76
N ASP A 298 -11.82 -10.54 20.02
CA ASP A 298 -12.74 -9.55 20.58
C ASP A 298 -14.06 -9.49 19.75
N PRO A 299 -15.26 -9.64 20.37
CA PRO A 299 -16.52 -9.69 19.62
C PRO A 299 -16.91 -8.39 18.89
N LEU A 300 -16.36 -7.25 19.29
CA LEU A 300 -16.64 -5.93 18.73
C LEU A 300 -15.50 -5.43 17.83
N HIS A 301 -14.26 -5.71 18.22
CA HIS A 301 -13.03 -5.23 17.54
C HIS A 301 -12.04 -6.39 17.26
N PRO A 302 -12.45 -7.44 16.52
CA PRO A 302 -11.61 -8.61 16.30
C PRO A 302 -10.33 -8.30 15.51
N ALA A 303 -9.26 -9.02 15.82
CA ALA A 303 -8.01 -9.00 15.06
C ALA A 303 -7.99 -10.05 13.93
N GLU A 304 -9.00 -10.94 13.86
CA GLU A 304 -9.09 -12.03 12.88
C GLU A 304 -8.83 -11.56 11.44
N LEU A 305 -8.06 -12.34 10.67
CA LEU A 305 -7.66 -12.02 9.30
C LEU A 305 -8.83 -11.65 8.37
N LYS A 306 -9.99 -12.30 8.52
CA LYS A 306 -11.21 -11.94 7.77
C LYS A 306 -11.67 -10.52 8.09
N SER A 307 -11.82 -10.20 9.37
CA SER A 307 -12.29 -8.89 9.85
C SER A 307 -11.31 -7.79 9.48
N PHE A 308 -10.01 -8.03 9.65
CA PHE A 308 -8.94 -7.13 9.19
C PHE A 308 -9.11 -6.76 7.70
N MET A 309 -9.28 -7.74 6.81
CA MET A 309 -9.45 -7.47 5.37
C MET A 309 -10.74 -6.71 5.07
N MET A 310 -11.84 -7.09 5.74
CA MET A 310 -13.15 -6.48 5.57
C MET A 310 -13.15 -4.99 5.98
N GLU A 311 -12.67 -4.69 7.18
CA GLU A 311 -12.60 -3.32 7.71
C GLU A 311 -11.59 -2.47 6.93
N SER A 312 -10.42 -3.04 6.56
CA SER A 312 -9.45 -2.36 5.68
C SER A 312 -10.06 -2.00 4.32
N PHE A 313 -10.82 -2.93 3.71
CA PHE A 313 -11.51 -2.67 2.45
C PHE A 313 -12.55 -1.55 2.58
N GLN A 314 -13.33 -1.53 3.66
CA GLN A 314 -14.30 -0.47 3.95
C GLN A 314 -13.63 0.91 4.06
N ILE A 315 -12.46 1.02 4.70
CA ILE A 315 -11.72 2.28 4.81
C ILE A 315 -11.21 2.74 3.43
N VAL A 316 -10.62 1.86 2.63
CA VAL A 316 -10.13 2.23 1.28
C VAL A 316 -11.30 2.65 0.36
N ARG A 317 -12.45 1.97 0.44
CA ARG A 317 -13.68 2.37 -0.26
C ARG A 317 -14.17 3.74 0.19
N SER A 318 -14.15 4.01 1.50
CA SER A 318 -14.58 5.29 2.09
C SER A 318 -13.66 6.46 1.75
N LEU A 319 -12.36 6.23 1.53
CA LEU A 319 -11.42 7.25 1.02
C LEU A 319 -11.75 7.70 -0.42
N LEU A 320 -12.42 6.85 -1.21
CA LEU A 320 -12.87 7.16 -2.57
C LEU A 320 -14.30 7.69 -2.65
N ASP A 321 -15.06 7.62 -1.56
CA ASP A 321 -16.46 8.04 -1.52
C ASP A 321 -16.60 9.58 -1.44
N THR A 322 -17.82 10.09 -1.65
CA THR A 322 -18.13 11.52 -1.71
C THR A 322 -19.36 11.86 -0.86
N GLY A 323 -19.20 12.70 0.16
CA GLY A 323 -20.31 13.30 0.92
C GLY A 323 -20.86 12.48 2.10
N THR A 324 -20.44 11.23 2.28
CA THR A 324 -20.76 10.44 3.49
C THR A 324 -19.97 10.94 4.69
N LEU A 325 -18.65 11.13 4.54
CA LEU A 325 -17.72 11.59 5.58
C LEU A 325 -17.10 12.96 5.29
N THR A 326 -17.26 13.50 4.08
CA THR A 326 -16.67 14.78 3.63
C THR A 326 -17.70 15.91 3.57
N ALA A 327 -17.28 17.13 3.93
CA ALA A 327 -18.14 18.32 3.93
C ALA A 327 -18.52 18.81 2.52
N THR A 328 -17.58 18.74 1.58
CA THR A 328 -17.88 18.89 0.14
C THR A 328 -17.86 17.51 -0.52
N PRO A 329 -18.65 17.27 -1.59
CA PRO A 329 -18.75 15.96 -2.22
C PRO A 329 -17.52 15.63 -3.08
N VAL A 330 -16.36 15.53 -2.44
CA VAL A 330 -15.06 15.21 -3.04
C VAL A 330 -14.48 13.94 -2.44
N ASN A 331 -13.66 13.27 -3.26
CA ASN A 331 -12.90 12.08 -2.93
C ASN A 331 -11.61 12.49 -2.16
N LEU A 332 -11.34 11.85 -1.02
CA LEU A 332 -10.21 12.22 -0.15
C LEU A 332 -8.85 11.86 -0.77
N LEU A 333 -8.76 10.78 -1.54
CA LEU A 333 -7.54 10.45 -2.30
C LEU A 333 -7.31 11.43 -3.45
N GLN A 334 -8.36 11.90 -4.12
CA GLN A 334 -8.23 12.99 -5.11
C GLN A 334 -7.69 14.26 -4.44
N LYS A 335 -8.24 14.64 -3.27
CA LYS A 335 -7.77 15.82 -2.54
C LYS A 335 -6.34 15.63 -2.00
N THR A 336 -5.97 14.41 -1.62
CA THR A 336 -4.59 14.04 -1.21
C THR A 336 -3.61 14.18 -2.39
N ALA A 337 -3.98 13.73 -3.59
CA ALA A 337 -3.19 13.92 -4.81
C ALA A 337 -2.99 15.42 -5.12
N GLU A 338 -4.07 16.21 -5.11
CA GLU A 338 -3.99 17.67 -5.27
C GLU A 338 -3.02 18.31 -4.24
N ASN A 339 -3.16 17.95 -2.97
CA ASN A 339 -2.31 18.45 -1.90
C ASN A 339 -0.84 18.02 -2.04
N LEU A 340 -0.57 16.80 -2.51
CA LEU A 340 0.79 16.35 -2.84
C LEU A 340 1.41 17.21 -3.94
N SER A 341 0.65 17.58 -4.98
CA SER A 341 1.18 18.40 -6.08
C SER A 341 1.57 19.83 -5.68
N LEU A 342 0.94 20.38 -4.63
CA LEU A 342 1.32 21.68 -4.04
C LEU A 342 2.70 21.63 -3.36
N LEU A 343 3.10 20.47 -2.84
CA LEU A 343 4.47 20.18 -2.42
C LEU A 343 5.27 19.74 -3.65
N SER A 344 5.75 20.68 -4.46
CA SER A 344 6.33 20.39 -5.78
C SER A 344 7.49 19.38 -5.77
N PHE A 345 8.20 19.22 -4.65
CA PHE A 345 9.23 18.19 -4.44
C PHE A 345 8.65 16.76 -4.30
N ALA A 346 7.42 16.61 -3.80
CA ALA A 346 6.74 15.33 -3.61
C ALA A 346 6.16 14.75 -4.92
N VAL A 347 6.20 15.50 -6.03
CA VAL A 347 5.79 15.06 -7.38
C VAL A 347 6.83 14.14 -8.02
N SER A 348 8.09 14.23 -7.58
CA SER A 348 9.20 13.34 -7.97
C SER A 348 9.97 12.90 -6.71
N PRO A 349 9.33 12.12 -5.82
CA PRO A 349 9.90 11.72 -4.54
C PRO A 349 11.05 10.71 -4.74
N SER A 350 11.92 10.62 -3.73
CA SER A 350 13.00 9.63 -3.67
C SER A 350 13.01 8.90 -2.34
N ASN A 351 13.22 7.58 -2.36
CA ASN A 351 13.49 6.76 -1.16
C ASN A 351 12.36 6.67 -0.11
N VAL A 352 11.09 6.75 -0.55
CA VAL A 352 9.92 6.62 0.35
C VAL A 352 9.90 5.25 1.04
N ASP A 353 10.19 4.20 0.27
CA ASP A 353 10.33 2.82 0.73
C ASP A 353 11.45 2.66 1.77
N GLY A 354 12.56 3.39 1.60
CA GLY A 354 13.64 3.45 2.59
C GLY A 354 13.19 4.07 3.90
N SER A 355 12.33 5.10 3.88
CA SER A 355 11.75 5.66 5.12
C SER A 355 10.80 4.67 5.82
N LEU A 356 10.03 3.86 5.09
CA LEU A 356 9.29 2.75 5.67
C LEU A 356 10.24 1.71 6.31
N LYS A 357 11.32 1.35 5.61
CA LYS A 357 12.34 0.41 6.09
C LYS A 357 12.97 0.88 7.40
N GLU A 358 13.31 2.17 7.52
CA GLU A 358 13.87 2.69 8.77
C GLU A 358 12.82 2.78 9.90
N LEU A 359 11.53 3.05 9.59
CA LEU A 359 10.45 3.04 10.60
C LEU A 359 10.11 1.65 11.14
N ILE A 360 10.26 0.57 10.37
CA ILE A 360 10.19 -0.80 10.91
C ILE A 360 11.48 -1.19 11.65
N ARG A 361 12.59 -0.49 11.38
CA ARG A 361 13.91 -0.79 11.91
C ARG A 361 14.14 -0.27 13.31
N ILE A 362 13.79 0.99 13.53
CA ILE A 362 14.01 1.67 14.81
C ILE A 362 12.86 1.43 15.77
N ASP A 363 13.09 1.65 17.06
CA ASP A 363 12.04 1.71 18.08
C ASP A 363 11.46 3.13 18.27
N VAL A 364 10.56 3.29 19.24
CA VAL A 364 9.95 4.60 19.61
C VAL A 364 10.98 5.71 19.88
N ASP A 365 12.11 5.34 20.48
CA ASP A 365 13.21 6.23 20.86
C ASP A 365 14.21 6.42 19.69
N GLY A 366 13.92 5.83 18.53
CA GLY A 366 14.73 5.87 17.32
C GLY A 366 15.96 4.96 17.32
N LYS A 367 16.11 4.08 18.31
CA LYS A 367 17.25 3.16 18.45
C LYS A 367 17.12 1.96 17.52
N ASP A 368 18.25 1.42 17.08
CA ASP A 368 18.25 0.23 16.23
C ASP A 368 17.89 -1.04 17.03
N ARG A 369 16.78 -1.69 16.65
CA ARG A 369 16.22 -2.87 17.33
C ARG A 369 17.12 -4.12 17.24
N ALA A 370 18.05 -4.18 16.29
CA ALA A 370 19.02 -5.27 16.17
C ALA A 370 20.26 -5.09 17.03
N TYR A 371 20.83 -3.89 17.01
CA TYR A 371 22.21 -3.65 17.46
C TYR A 371 22.29 -2.90 18.81
N ASP A 372 21.24 -2.19 19.22
CA ASP A 372 21.19 -1.53 20.53
C ASP A 372 20.50 -2.45 21.55
N GLY A 373 21.24 -2.93 22.55
CA GLY A 373 20.72 -3.76 23.64
C GLY A 373 19.70 -3.04 24.55
N THR A 374 19.63 -1.70 24.47
CA THR A 374 18.67 -0.85 25.20
C THR A 374 17.47 -0.45 24.37
N SER A 375 17.33 -0.97 23.14
CA SER A 375 16.16 -0.78 22.28
C SER A 375 14.96 -1.64 22.72
N ARG A 376 13.76 -1.20 22.34
CA ARG A 376 12.47 -1.86 22.64
C ARG A 376 12.11 -2.94 21.61
N SER A 377 11.18 -3.81 21.98
CA SER A 377 10.70 -4.90 21.12
C SER A 377 9.75 -4.47 20.01
N MET A 378 9.12 -3.30 20.10
CA MET A 378 8.24 -2.75 19.06
C MET A 378 8.98 -1.86 18.07
N SER A 379 8.50 -1.79 16.84
CA SER A 379 9.00 -0.83 15.85
C SER A 379 8.33 0.55 16.02
N ALA A 380 9.00 1.61 15.57
CA ALA A 380 8.42 2.95 15.52
C ALA A 380 7.09 2.96 14.73
N LEU A 381 7.02 2.22 13.60
CA LEU A 381 5.78 2.10 12.84
C LEU A 381 4.62 1.50 13.66
N GLU A 382 4.88 0.43 14.41
CA GLU A 382 3.86 -0.22 15.25
C GLU A 382 3.45 0.68 16.43
N THR A 383 4.41 1.31 17.11
CA THR A 383 4.13 2.27 18.19
C THR A 383 3.34 3.48 17.68
N LEU A 384 3.57 3.95 16.45
CA LEU A 384 2.84 5.08 15.88
C LEU A 384 1.35 4.79 15.83
N PHE A 385 0.94 3.64 15.30
CA PHE A 385 -0.48 3.29 15.22
C PHE A 385 -1.09 3.06 16.60
N VAL A 386 -0.37 2.43 17.54
CA VAL A 386 -0.83 2.32 18.93
C VAL A 386 -1.07 3.70 19.58
N VAL A 387 -0.14 4.65 19.40
CA VAL A 387 -0.29 6.03 19.91
C VAL A 387 -1.46 6.75 19.25
N LEU A 388 -1.66 6.60 17.95
CA LEU A 388 -2.79 7.20 17.22
C LEU A 388 -4.14 6.66 17.75
N THR A 389 -4.25 5.35 18.00
CA THR A 389 -5.45 4.73 18.57
C THR A 389 -5.71 5.22 20.00
N ILE A 390 -4.68 5.29 20.84
CA ILE A 390 -4.81 5.76 22.23
C ILE A 390 -5.15 7.25 22.28
N ALA A 391 -4.46 8.10 21.52
CA ALA A 391 -4.68 9.55 21.50
C ALA A 391 -6.05 9.96 20.93
N ASN A 392 -6.69 9.11 20.12
CA ASN A 392 -8.07 9.30 19.67
C ASN A 392 -9.14 8.89 20.70
N ASN A 393 -8.79 8.04 21.67
CA ASN A 393 -9.77 7.45 22.59
C ASN A 393 -9.60 7.88 24.06
N TYR A 394 -8.38 8.25 24.48
CA TYR A 394 -8.09 8.63 25.87
C TYR A 394 -8.78 9.95 26.26
N GLY A 395 -9.41 9.97 27.43
CA GLY A 395 -10.04 11.13 28.05
C GLY A 395 -11.31 10.73 28.80
N PHE A 396 -11.54 11.34 29.96
CA PHE A 396 -12.55 10.87 30.92
C PHE A 396 -13.43 11.99 31.47
N THR A 397 -14.68 11.67 31.82
CA THR A 397 -15.57 12.58 32.53
C THR A 397 -15.53 12.28 34.02
N TRP A 398 -15.10 13.25 34.82
CA TRP A 398 -14.90 13.16 36.25
C TRP A 398 -16.18 13.55 37.00
N ASP A 399 -16.46 12.87 38.11
CA ASP A 399 -17.58 13.23 38.99
C ASP A 399 -17.27 14.54 39.73
N THR A 400 -18.05 15.57 39.43
CA THR A 400 -17.99 16.88 40.11
C THR A 400 -18.81 16.93 41.40
N SER A 401 -19.70 15.94 41.63
CA SER A 401 -20.60 15.90 42.79
C SER A 401 -19.96 15.27 44.01
N ASN A 402 -19.17 14.19 43.85
CA ASN A 402 -18.30 13.70 44.91
C ASN A 402 -16.95 14.44 44.92
N THR A 403 -16.76 15.24 45.97
CA THR A 403 -15.56 16.05 46.21
C THR A 403 -14.50 15.33 47.04
N THR A 404 -14.86 14.19 47.66
CA THR A 404 -14.00 13.38 48.53
C THR A 404 -13.13 12.39 47.75
N ASN A 405 -13.63 11.88 46.63
CA ASN A 405 -12.99 10.80 45.86
C ASN A 405 -12.88 11.12 44.36
N ASP A 406 -11.87 10.57 43.70
CA ASP A 406 -11.56 10.81 42.27
C ASP A 406 -12.29 9.84 41.34
N TRP A 407 -13.63 9.91 41.36
CA TRP A 407 -14.50 9.07 40.53
C TRP A 407 -14.66 9.59 39.10
N ILE A 408 -14.89 8.65 38.18
CA ILE A 408 -15.12 8.85 36.75
C ILE A 408 -16.51 8.31 36.38
N ASN A 409 -17.26 9.08 35.61
CA ASN A 409 -18.62 8.80 35.15
C ASN A 409 -18.67 8.27 33.70
N GLY A 410 -17.58 8.37 32.93
CA GLY A 410 -17.50 7.85 31.56
C GLY A 410 -16.25 8.32 30.79
N THR A 411 -16.25 8.10 29.48
CA THR A 411 -15.18 8.51 28.55
C THR A 411 -15.59 9.71 27.69
N THR A 412 -14.62 10.49 27.24
CA THR A 412 -14.83 11.62 26.30
C THR A 412 -14.48 11.27 24.85
N GLY A 413 -13.76 10.18 24.63
CA GLY A 413 -13.35 9.73 23.28
C GLY A 413 -12.34 10.65 22.63
N GLY A 414 -11.18 10.88 23.28
CA GLY A 414 -10.05 11.64 22.73
C GLY A 414 -9.97 13.11 23.12
N GLU A 415 -10.91 13.60 23.93
CA GLU A 415 -10.92 14.99 24.43
C GLU A 415 -10.37 15.02 25.87
N LEU A 416 -9.09 15.38 26.03
CA LEU A 416 -8.44 15.46 27.34
C LEU A 416 -9.10 16.54 28.21
N THR A 417 -9.45 16.19 29.45
CA THR A 417 -10.04 17.11 30.43
C THR A 417 -9.00 17.66 31.41
N VAL A 418 -9.33 18.76 32.10
CA VAL A 418 -8.51 19.31 33.19
C VAL A 418 -8.27 18.25 34.28
N GLY A 419 -9.25 17.41 34.59
CA GLY A 419 -9.11 16.27 35.49
C GLY A 419 -8.07 15.26 35.03
N ASP A 420 -8.03 14.93 33.74
CA ASP A 420 -7.03 14.01 33.18
C ASP A 420 -5.61 14.57 33.35
N ALA A 421 -5.42 15.89 33.22
CA ALA A 421 -4.13 16.55 33.42
C ALA A 421 -3.72 16.61 34.91
N ILE A 422 -4.65 16.96 35.81
CA ILE A 422 -4.45 16.97 37.27
C ILE A 422 -4.12 15.56 37.78
N HIS A 423 -4.82 14.54 37.28
CA HIS A 423 -4.54 13.13 37.59
C HIS A 423 -3.15 12.69 37.07
N SER A 424 -2.76 13.12 35.87
CA SER A 424 -1.44 12.79 35.28
C SER A 424 -0.26 13.42 36.04
N LEU A 425 -0.49 14.57 36.68
CA LEU A 425 0.44 15.17 37.64
C LEU A 425 0.49 14.46 39.00
N LYS A 426 -0.43 13.51 39.27
CA LYS A 426 -0.70 12.92 40.59
C LYS A 426 -1.04 13.97 41.67
N SER A 427 -1.67 15.07 41.26
CA SER A 427 -2.14 16.13 42.16
C SER A 427 -3.34 15.65 43.00
N VAL A 428 -3.56 16.26 44.17
CA VAL A 428 -4.69 15.96 45.06
C VAL A 428 -5.98 16.54 44.46
N MET A 429 -6.70 15.71 43.72
CA MET A 429 -7.89 16.12 42.97
C MET A 429 -9.13 16.26 43.88
N GLY A 430 -9.45 15.22 44.66
CA GLY A 430 -10.48 15.19 45.70
C GLY A 430 -9.90 14.84 47.07
N SER A 431 -10.59 15.26 48.14
CA SER A 431 -10.22 14.94 49.52
C SER A 431 -11.39 15.16 50.49
N SER A 432 -11.31 14.58 51.69
CA SER A 432 -12.27 14.88 52.77
C SER A 432 -12.21 16.32 53.27
N ASP A 433 -11.12 17.03 52.97
CA ASP A 433 -10.97 18.45 53.28
C ASP A 433 -11.69 19.30 52.24
N SER A 434 -12.18 20.46 52.66
CA SER A 434 -12.84 21.41 51.75
C SER A 434 -11.89 22.01 50.70
N PHE A 435 -10.58 21.90 50.90
CA PHE A 435 -9.55 22.45 50.04
C PHE A 435 -8.95 21.38 49.10
N ASN A 436 -9.55 21.22 47.92
CA ASN A 436 -9.10 20.32 46.86
C ASN A 436 -9.42 20.88 45.47
N PHE A 437 -8.83 20.32 44.41
CA PHE A 437 -9.02 20.84 43.06
C PHE A 437 -10.47 20.80 42.59
N LYS A 438 -11.23 19.73 42.87
CA LYS A 438 -12.66 19.64 42.48
C LYS A 438 -13.47 20.81 43.03
N ASN A 439 -13.39 21.09 44.33
CA ASN A 439 -14.09 22.21 44.98
C ASN A 439 -13.67 23.55 44.38
N ILE A 440 -12.37 23.74 44.18
CA ILE A 440 -11.79 24.98 43.67
C ILE A 440 -12.19 25.25 42.21
N THR A 441 -12.19 24.24 41.34
CA THR A 441 -12.65 24.38 39.95
C THR A 441 -14.17 24.55 39.87
N ASN A 442 -14.94 23.78 40.64
CA ASN A 442 -16.41 23.91 40.67
C ASN A 442 -16.84 25.30 41.15
N LEU A 443 -16.17 25.85 42.17
CA LEU A 443 -16.40 27.21 42.64
C LEU A 443 -16.05 28.26 41.59
N SER A 444 -14.96 28.04 40.84
CA SER A 444 -14.55 28.93 39.76
C SER A 444 -15.62 29.00 38.67
N GLY A 445 -16.04 27.85 38.12
CA GLY A 445 -17.04 27.78 37.04
C GLY A 445 -18.48 28.13 37.42
N SER A 446 -18.90 27.89 38.68
CA SER A 446 -20.27 28.22 39.13
C SER A 446 -20.44 29.67 39.60
N SER A 447 -19.34 30.37 39.93
CA SER A 447 -19.42 31.68 40.57
C SER A 447 -19.67 32.86 39.63
N ASN A 448 -19.45 32.71 38.31
CA ASN A 448 -19.40 33.80 37.33
C ASN A 448 -18.44 34.96 37.72
N LYS A 449 -17.37 34.66 38.47
CA LYS A 449 -16.38 35.63 38.99
C LYS A 449 -14.98 35.49 38.41
N VAL A 450 -14.77 34.53 37.52
CA VAL A 450 -13.54 34.40 36.73
C VAL A 450 -13.84 34.95 35.35
N TYR A 451 -12.98 35.82 34.83
CA TYR A 451 -13.18 36.52 33.59
C TYR A 451 -12.00 36.31 32.62
N ARG A 452 -12.34 36.17 31.35
CA ARG A 452 -11.43 36.19 30.20
C ARG A 452 -11.91 37.29 29.27
N ASP A 453 -11.07 38.30 29.06
CA ASP A 453 -11.35 39.50 28.23
C ASP A 453 -12.66 40.21 28.61
N GLY A 454 -12.99 40.23 29.91
CA GLY A 454 -14.21 40.82 30.46
C GLY A 454 -15.46 39.92 30.41
N VAL A 455 -15.38 38.75 29.78
CA VAL A 455 -16.47 37.76 29.72
C VAL A 455 -16.27 36.70 30.81
N ALA A 456 -17.34 36.30 31.50
CA ALA A 456 -17.28 35.25 32.51
C ALA A 456 -16.83 33.90 31.90
N LEU A 457 -15.73 33.34 32.41
CA LEU A 457 -15.16 32.07 31.98
C LEU A 457 -15.67 30.95 32.88
N ASN A 458 -16.63 30.18 32.38
CA ASN A 458 -17.14 29.00 33.08
C ASN A 458 -16.28 27.79 32.73
N PHE A 459 -15.53 27.28 33.70
CA PHE A 459 -14.74 26.05 33.57
C PHE A 459 -14.83 25.21 34.85
N ASP A 460 -14.59 23.92 34.70
CA ASP A 460 -14.62 22.91 35.74
C ASP A 460 -13.54 21.85 35.45
N ILE A 461 -13.52 20.78 36.23
CA ILE A 461 -12.58 19.67 36.02
C ILE A 461 -12.83 18.90 34.71
N ASN A 462 -14.04 18.97 34.14
CA ASN A 462 -14.40 18.31 32.87
C ASN A 462 -14.10 19.17 31.63
N SER A 463 -13.71 20.42 31.81
CA SER A 463 -13.39 21.35 30.73
C SER A 463 -12.21 20.83 29.91
N ARG A 464 -12.27 21.00 28.58
CA ARG A 464 -11.28 20.40 27.68
C ARG A 464 -9.98 21.20 27.68
N VAL A 465 -8.84 20.53 27.89
CA VAL A 465 -7.53 21.18 28.02
C VAL A 465 -7.18 22.03 26.78
N LEU A 466 -7.51 21.54 25.58
CA LEU A 466 -7.25 22.28 24.33
C LEU A 466 -8.07 23.57 24.20
N SER A 467 -9.24 23.68 24.85
CA SER A 467 -10.03 24.93 24.88
C SER A 467 -9.39 26.03 25.75
N LEU A 468 -8.49 25.65 26.67
CA LEU A 468 -7.74 26.53 27.57
C LEU A 468 -6.40 26.99 26.99
N LEU A 469 -6.02 26.52 25.79
CA LEU A 469 -4.86 27.04 25.08
C LEU A 469 -5.12 28.47 24.59
N GLU A 470 -4.11 29.32 24.71
CA GLU A 470 -4.09 30.68 24.17
C GLU A 470 -4.21 30.68 22.64
N ASP A 471 -4.80 31.71 22.02
CA ASP A 471 -5.20 31.63 20.59
C ASP A 471 -4.05 31.29 19.63
N ASN A 472 -2.86 31.87 19.82
CA ASN A 472 -1.68 31.58 18.99
C ASN A 472 -0.99 30.23 19.32
N ALA A 473 -1.50 29.50 20.33
CA ALA A 473 -1.17 28.10 20.65
C ALA A 473 -2.31 27.14 20.28
N ARG A 474 -3.56 27.62 20.26
CA ARG A 474 -4.78 26.84 19.99
C ARG A 474 -5.08 26.72 18.50
N GLY A 475 -4.91 27.79 17.72
CA GLY A 475 -5.33 27.88 16.32
C GLY A 475 -6.68 28.58 16.14
N VAL A 476 -7.47 28.19 15.13
CA VAL A 476 -8.76 28.85 14.78
C VAL A 476 -9.97 28.34 15.56
N THR A 477 -9.78 27.45 16.54
CA THR A 477 -10.89 26.84 17.27
C THR A 477 -11.49 27.84 18.26
N ALA A 478 -12.79 27.69 18.58
CA ALA A 478 -13.44 28.56 19.55
C ALA A 478 -12.98 28.24 20.98
N PRO A 479 -12.80 29.24 21.87
CA PRO A 479 -12.40 29.06 23.27
C PRO A 479 -13.58 28.58 24.14
N VAL A 480 -14.29 27.54 23.71
CA VAL A 480 -15.53 27.06 24.33
C VAL A 480 -15.20 25.85 25.21
N THR A 481 -15.22 26.08 26.52
CA THR A 481 -14.95 25.08 27.58
C THR A 481 -16.09 24.09 27.79
N ASN A 482 -17.34 24.53 27.62
CA ASN A 482 -18.54 23.73 27.87
C ASN A 482 -18.96 22.94 26.61
N PRO A 483 -18.95 21.59 26.63
CA PRO A 483 -19.32 20.75 25.48
C PRO A 483 -20.81 20.83 25.10
N ALA A 484 -21.68 21.31 25.99
CA ALA A 484 -23.10 21.52 25.71
C ALA A 484 -23.41 22.88 25.05
N ALA A 485 -22.43 23.78 24.95
CA ALA A 485 -22.61 25.06 24.27
C ALA A 485 -22.68 24.85 22.75
N ALA A 486 -23.54 25.61 22.06
CA ALA A 486 -23.73 25.48 20.62
C ALA A 486 -22.38 25.52 19.87
N ASN A 487 -21.56 26.54 20.10
CA ASN A 487 -20.30 26.77 19.39
C ASN A 487 -19.12 25.87 19.82
N PHE A 488 -19.35 24.76 20.53
CA PHE A 488 -18.30 23.82 20.89
C PHE A 488 -17.70 23.11 19.66
N ASP A 489 -16.38 23.00 19.61
CA ASP A 489 -15.66 22.33 18.53
C ASP A 489 -15.57 20.82 18.78
N ARG A 490 -16.21 20.01 17.93
CA ARG A 490 -16.34 18.54 18.10
C ARG A 490 -15.17 17.75 17.52
N VAL A 491 -14.21 18.42 16.88
CA VAL A 491 -13.07 17.78 16.19
C VAL A 491 -11.75 18.26 16.75
N TYR A 492 -11.53 19.57 16.82
CA TYR A 492 -10.24 20.14 17.21
C TYR A 492 -10.09 20.32 18.74
N ASN A 493 -11.09 19.92 19.54
CA ASN A 493 -10.91 19.62 20.96
C ASN A 493 -10.36 18.20 21.21
N LYS A 494 -10.15 17.39 20.15
CA LYS A 494 -9.41 16.13 20.22
C LYS A 494 -7.95 16.31 19.85
N THR A 495 -7.07 15.62 20.57
CA THR A 495 -5.61 15.76 20.45
C THR A 495 -5.07 15.53 19.03
N LEU A 496 -5.55 14.49 18.36
CA LEU A 496 -5.05 14.10 17.03
C LEU A 496 -5.44 15.11 15.92
N PRO A 497 -6.72 15.46 15.69
CA PRO A 497 -7.10 16.50 14.73
C PRO A 497 -6.42 17.85 15.00
N TRP A 498 -6.29 18.26 16.27
CA TRP A 498 -5.61 19.49 16.65
C TRP A 498 -4.12 19.49 16.23
N ALA A 499 -3.38 18.41 16.53
CA ALA A 499 -1.98 18.29 16.15
C ALA A 499 -1.80 18.27 14.63
N LEU A 500 -2.67 17.56 13.90
CA LEU A 500 -2.64 17.51 12.43
C LEU A 500 -2.99 18.86 11.79
N ASN A 501 -3.92 19.64 12.37
CA ASN A 501 -4.22 21.01 11.93
C ASN A 501 -2.99 21.91 12.08
N TRP A 502 -2.23 21.80 13.18
CA TRP A 502 -0.98 22.53 13.36
C TRP A 502 0.11 22.10 12.37
N ILE A 503 0.29 20.79 12.13
CA ILE A 503 1.25 20.29 11.13
C ILE A 503 0.91 20.85 9.74
N LYS A 504 -0.37 20.83 9.33
CA LYS A 504 -0.83 21.47 8.08
C LYS A 504 -0.46 22.97 8.04
N ARG A 505 -0.76 23.73 9.10
CA ARG A 505 -0.50 25.18 9.16
C ARG A 505 0.96 25.55 8.92
N VAL A 506 1.89 24.83 9.56
CA VAL A 506 3.33 25.16 9.48
C VAL A 506 3.96 24.66 8.18
N THR A 507 3.46 23.56 7.61
CA THR A 507 4.02 22.97 6.38
C THR A 507 3.42 23.53 5.09
N TYR A 508 2.11 23.78 5.04
CA TYR A 508 1.40 24.27 3.85
C TYR A 508 1.01 25.74 3.92
N GLY A 509 0.65 26.25 5.09
CA GLY A 509 -0.08 27.51 5.26
C GLY A 509 0.72 28.69 5.81
N GLY A 510 2.05 28.61 5.89
CA GLY A 510 2.88 29.77 6.24
C GLY A 510 2.89 30.22 7.70
N TYR A 511 2.42 29.40 8.64
CA TYR A 511 2.43 29.74 10.07
C TYR A 511 3.80 29.51 10.74
N GLY A 512 4.73 28.83 10.06
CA GLY A 512 6.11 28.64 10.53
C GLY A 512 7.05 29.76 10.07
N PRO A 513 8.19 29.95 10.75
CA PRO A 513 9.11 31.05 10.46
C PRO A 513 9.92 30.86 9.17
N TYR A 514 10.11 29.62 8.69
CA TYR A 514 10.94 29.32 7.52
C TYR A 514 10.13 29.43 6.23
N TYR A 515 10.70 30.06 5.20
CA TYR A 515 10.06 30.27 3.90
C TYR A 515 11.06 30.14 2.76
N ASN A 516 10.60 29.64 1.61
CA ASN A 516 11.42 29.55 0.41
C ASN A 516 11.58 30.94 -0.22
N LYS A 517 12.83 31.44 -0.29
CA LYS A 517 13.13 32.78 -0.81
C LYS A 517 12.87 32.94 -2.32
N ASN A 518 12.77 31.82 -3.04
CA ASN A 518 12.57 31.75 -4.49
C ASN A 518 11.08 31.67 -4.88
N ARG A 519 10.17 31.37 -3.93
CA ARG A 519 8.73 31.19 -4.18
C ARG A 519 7.97 32.49 -3.95
N ARG A 520 7.71 33.24 -5.02
CA ARG A 520 7.09 34.58 -4.96
C ARG A 520 5.90 34.75 -5.90
N ASP A 521 5.00 35.67 -5.56
CA ASP A 521 3.97 36.19 -6.47
C ASP A 521 4.51 37.28 -7.42
N GLY A 522 3.65 37.77 -8.32
CA GLY A 522 3.98 38.87 -9.24
C GLY A 522 4.21 40.24 -8.57
N SER A 523 3.93 40.37 -7.27
CA SER A 523 4.19 41.57 -6.46
C SER A 523 5.48 41.44 -5.63
N GLY A 524 6.16 40.29 -5.69
CA GLY A 524 7.36 39.97 -4.92
C GLY A 524 7.11 39.39 -3.53
N ASN A 525 5.85 39.21 -3.11
CA ASN A 525 5.50 38.61 -1.81
C ASN A 525 5.89 37.13 -1.78
N TYR A 526 6.28 36.63 -0.62
CA TYR A 526 6.64 35.22 -0.43
C TYR A 526 5.39 34.37 -0.22
N LEU A 527 5.31 33.25 -0.93
CA LEU A 527 4.17 32.34 -0.88
C LEU A 527 4.50 31.04 -0.18
N SER A 528 3.50 30.47 0.49
CA SER A 528 3.53 29.10 1.01
C SER A 528 3.22 28.07 -0.09
N PRO A 529 3.37 26.75 0.17
CA PRO A 529 2.97 25.71 -0.77
C PRO A 529 1.49 25.79 -1.20
N ASP A 530 0.58 26.18 -0.31
CA ASP A 530 -0.84 26.38 -0.67
C ASP A 530 -1.17 27.73 -1.34
N GLY A 531 -0.17 28.57 -1.59
CA GLY A 531 -0.33 29.86 -2.28
C GLY A 531 -0.71 31.02 -1.37
N THR A 532 -0.79 30.81 -0.06
CA THR A 532 -1.03 31.88 0.92
C THR A 532 0.21 32.77 1.03
N ILE A 533 0.01 34.09 1.14
CA ILE A 533 1.12 35.03 1.41
C ILE A 533 1.61 34.78 2.84
N THR A 534 2.86 34.35 2.98
CA THR A 534 3.50 34.16 4.30
C THR A 534 4.04 35.48 4.81
N ARG A 535 4.63 36.25 3.89
CA ARG A 535 5.37 37.48 4.15
C ARG A 535 5.31 38.38 2.93
N ASN A 536 5.08 39.67 3.17
CA ASN A 536 5.01 40.66 2.11
C ASN A 536 6.42 41.04 1.61
N ASN A 537 6.49 41.70 0.46
CA ASN A 537 7.76 42.16 -0.14
C ASN A 537 8.52 43.18 0.73
N ASP A 538 7.84 43.88 1.64
CA ASP A 538 8.43 44.78 2.65
C ASP A 538 9.00 44.05 3.89
N LEU A 539 9.02 42.71 3.86
CA LEU A 539 9.44 41.82 4.95
C LEU A 539 8.51 41.79 6.18
N SER A 540 7.30 42.35 6.10
CA SER A 540 6.27 42.19 7.13
C SER A 540 5.64 40.78 7.12
N GLU A 541 5.49 40.18 8.29
CA GLU A 541 4.87 38.86 8.47
C GLU A 541 3.34 38.94 8.34
N THR A 542 2.72 37.97 7.67
CA THR A 542 1.25 37.91 7.53
C THR A 542 0.61 36.92 8.51
N LEU A 543 1.24 35.75 8.74
CA LEU A 543 0.66 34.66 9.56
C LEU A 543 1.54 34.22 10.73
N TYR A 544 2.86 34.11 10.51
CA TYR A 544 3.81 33.89 11.60
C TYR A 544 3.88 35.13 12.51
N LYS A 545 3.79 34.94 13.84
CA LYS A 545 3.87 36.03 14.82
C LYS A 545 5.10 35.83 15.72
N PRO A 546 6.19 36.59 15.52
CA PRO A 546 7.38 36.48 16.36
C PRO A 546 7.18 36.98 17.80
N SER A 547 6.11 37.74 18.06
CA SER A 547 5.63 38.10 19.39
C SER A 547 4.11 38.25 19.39
N TRP A 548 3.47 37.88 20.50
CA TRP A 548 2.03 37.93 20.70
C TRP A 548 1.69 38.04 22.20
N GLN A 549 0.43 38.31 22.54
CA GLN A 549 -0.03 38.46 23.91
C GLN A 549 -1.07 37.38 24.24
N THR A 550 -1.06 36.90 25.48
CA THR A 550 -2.17 36.07 26.00
C THR A 550 -3.43 36.91 26.16
N HIS A 551 -4.57 36.25 26.37
CA HIS A 551 -5.80 36.91 26.80
C HIS A 551 -5.66 37.57 28.17
N LYS A 552 -6.58 38.49 28.46
CA LYS A 552 -6.67 39.16 29.77
C LYS A 552 -7.46 38.30 30.74
N TYR A 553 -6.85 37.94 31.85
CA TYR A 553 -7.51 37.14 32.89
C TYR A 553 -7.67 37.93 34.19
N GLU A 554 -8.90 37.93 34.73
CA GLU A 554 -9.27 38.63 35.95
C GLU A 554 -10.15 37.75 36.84
N ILE A 555 -9.99 37.89 38.16
CA ILE A 555 -10.74 37.14 39.18
C ILE A 555 -11.31 38.14 40.18
N GLN A 556 -12.62 38.08 40.37
CA GLN A 556 -13.33 38.87 41.37
C GLN A 556 -13.31 38.17 42.74
N LEU A 557 -12.68 38.83 43.70
CA LEU A 557 -12.59 38.41 45.10
C LEU A 557 -13.59 39.21 45.93
N ASN A 558 -14.41 38.53 46.74
CA ASN A 558 -15.24 39.17 47.75
C ASN A 558 -14.52 39.10 49.09
N LEU A 559 -14.00 40.24 49.56
CA LEU A 559 -13.28 40.34 50.82
C LEU A 559 -14.14 41.03 51.90
N PRO A 560 -13.82 40.85 53.20
CA PRO A 560 -14.46 41.60 54.27
C PRO A 560 -14.28 43.12 54.10
N ALA A 561 -15.18 43.90 54.69
CA ALA A 561 -14.95 45.33 54.84
C ALA A 561 -13.65 45.57 55.64
N PRO A 562 -12.81 46.56 55.30
CA PRO A 562 -13.05 47.64 54.33
C PRO A 562 -12.68 47.30 52.87
N ASN A 563 -12.09 46.13 52.61
CA ASN A 563 -11.52 45.82 51.29
C ASN A 563 -12.60 45.57 50.21
N ASN A 564 -13.76 45.04 50.59
CA ASN A 564 -14.92 44.81 49.71
C ASN A 564 -14.55 43.98 48.46
N THR A 565 -15.33 44.11 47.37
CA THR A 565 -15.03 43.47 46.09
C THR A 565 -13.74 44.03 45.49
N LYS A 566 -12.79 43.14 45.16
CA LYS A 566 -11.58 43.45 44.39
C LYS A 566 -11.56 42.62 43.11
N TYR A 567 -10.95 43.17 42.07
CA TYR A 567 -10.58 42.44 40.87
C TYR A 567 -9.07 42.28 40.88
N VAL A 568 -8.60 41.04 40.78
CA VAL A 568 -7.17 40.71 40.70
C VAL A 568 -6.93 40.04 39.35
N GLY A 569 -5.99 40.56 38.59
CA GLY A 569 -5.65 40.04 37.27
C GLY A 569 -4.36 39.25 37.24
N LEU A 570 -4.12 38.57 36.12
CA LEU A 570 -2.85 37.92 35.80
C LEU A 570 -1.69 38.89 36.05
N ARG A 571 -0.54 38.35 36.47
CA ARG A 571 0.63 39.09 36.97
C ARG A 571 0.50 39.70 38.36
N GLY A 572 -0.68 39.67 38.99
CA GLY A 572 -0.90 40.24 40.31
C GLY A 572 -1.11 41.75 40.31
N ASN A 573 -1.77 42.29 39.29
CA ASN A 573 -2.34 43.65 39.37
C ASN A 573 -3.73 43.57 40.02
N PHE A 574 -4.17 44.60 40.74
CA PHE A 574 -5.53 44.65 41.31
C PHE A 574 -6.19 46.02 41.21
N GLN A 575 -7.52 46.05 41.20
CA GLN A 575 -8.35 47.25 41.29
C GLN A 575 -9.64 47.01 42.09
N ASN A 576 -10.34 48.09 42.42
CA ASN A 576 -11.69 48.06 43.03
C ASN A 576 -12.82 47.87 41.99
N THR A 577 -12.48 47.83 40.71
CA THR A 577 -13.38 47.75 39.54
C THR A 577 -12.82 46.76 38.52
N ALA A 578 -13.68 46.20 37.67
CA ALA A 578 -13.26 45.34 36.56
C ALA A 578 -12.44 46.11 35.51
N ASN A 579 -11.72 45.38 34.64
CA ASN A 579 -10.75 45.89 33.66
C ASN A 579 -9.44 46.34 34.32
N VAL A 580 -8.85 45.45 35.11
CA VAL A 580 -7.52 45.63 35.70
C VAL A 580 -6.48 45.78 34.56
N PRO A 581 -5.59 46.78 34.60
CA PRO A 581 -4.58 47.00 33.56
C PRO A 581 -3.45 45.96 33.64
N ASN A 582 -2.82 45.70 32.49
CA ASN A 582 -1.64 44.82 32.34
C ASN A 582 -1.87 43.40 32.89
N THR A 583 -2.93 42.74 32.42
CA THR A 583 -3.43 41.42 32.88
C THR A 583 -3.24 40.29 31.86
N TYR A 584 -2.20 40.41 31.05
CA TYR A 584 -1.81 39.46 30.00
C TYR A 584 -0.29 39.26 30.03
N TYR A 585 0.20 38.14 29.50
CA TYR A 585 1.61 37.87 29.28
C TYR A 585 2.07 38.21 27.88
N THR A 586 3.28 38.74 27.76
CA THR A 586 3.96 38.97 26.48
C THR A 586 4.77 37.73 26.11
N ILE A 587 4.39 37.05 25.03
CA ILE A 587 5.04 35.84 24.54
C ILE A 587 5.83 36.20 23.28
N THR A 588 7.16 36.02 23.30
CA THR A 588 7.97 35.97 22.08
C THR A 588 8.02 34.53 21.56
N GLU A 589 8.40 34.33 20.30
CA GLU A 589 8.87 33.02 19.81
C GLU A 589 10.41 32.95 19.93
N ILE A 590 11.01 31.78 19.72
CA ILE A 590 12.49 31.65 19.74
C ILE A 590 13.07 32.49 18.58
N PRO A 591 14.01 33.43 18.85
CA PRO A 591 14.45 34.40 17.86
C PRO A 591 15.29 33.74 16.75
N LYS A 592 15.02 34.13 15.50
CA LYS A 592 15.77 33.70 14.31
C LYS A 592 16.06 34.88 13.40
N THR A 593 17.27 34.92 12.85
CA THR A 593 17.68 35.91 11.85
C THR A 593 17.00 35.64 10.50
N ASP A 594 16.91 36.67 9.66
CA ASP A 594 16.33 36.53 8.32
C ASP A 594 17.06 35.49 7.46
N VAL A 595 18.40 35.48 7.55
CA VAL A 595 19.28 34.52 6.86
C VAL A 595 19.02 33.07 7.27
N GLN A 596 18.65 32.81 8.53
CA GLN A 596 18.25 31.47 8.96
C GLN A 596 16.88 31.05 8.41
N ARG A 597 15.96 32.02 8.23
CA ARG A 597 14.57 31.79 7.84
C ARG A 597 14.38 31.64 6.32
N ALA A 598 15.18 32.36 5.53
CA ALA A 598 15.13 32.40 4.07
C ALA A 598 15.86 31.20 3.44
N VAL A 599 15.15 30.07 3.28
CA VAL A 599 15.70 28.82 2.75
C VAL A 599 15.63 28.73 1.22
N ASP A 600 16.38 27.79 0.64
CA ASP A 600 16.53 27.63 -0.81
C ASP A 600 15.40 26.83 -1.48
N SER A 601 14.67 26.00 -0.73
CA SER A 601 13.66 25.08 -1.28
C SER A 601 12.42 24.93 -0.39
N ASP A 602 11.31 24.53 -1.01
CA ASP A 602 10.06 24.18 -0.32
C ASP A 602 10.23 22.93 0.57
N GLU A 603 11.12 21.99 0.19
CA GLU A 603 11.41 20.79 0.99
C GLU A 603 12.16 21.15 2.28
N GLU A 604 13.16 22.04 2.20
CA GLU A 604 13.88 22.51 3.39
C GLU A 604 12.96 23.31 4.32
N ALA A 605 12.10 24.16 3.76
CA ALA A 605 11.09 24.90 4.52
C ALA A 605 10.12 23.93 5.24
N PHE A 606 9.65 22.90 4.55
CA PHE A 606 8.75 21.88 5.08
C PHE A 606 9.34 21.18 6.31
N TYR A 607 10.56 20.63 6.22
CA TYR A 607 11.17 19.92 7.35
C TYR A 607 11.59 20.87 8.48
N LYS A 608 12.10 22.07 8.20
CA LYS A 608 12.45 23.04 9.25
C LYS A 608 11.22 23.58 9.99
N ASN A 609 10.11 23.86 9.29
CA ASN A 609 8.85 24.24 9.94
C ASN A 609 8.22 23.07 10.74
N LEU A 610 8.38 21.82 10.28
CA LEU A 610 7.97 20.64 11.06
C LEU A 610 8.79 20.52 12.35
N GLN A 611 10.12 20.63 12.29
CA GLN A 611 10.96 20.57 13.52
C GLN A 611 10.73 21.79 14.42
N TRP A 612 10.39 22.95 13.87
CA TRP A 612 10.02 24.14 14.64
C TRP A 612 8.73 23.90 15.43
N LEU A 613 7.71 23.28 14.83
CA LEU A 613 6.50 22.86 15.54
C LEU A 613 6.80 21.82 16.63
N MET A 614 7.69 20.86 16.35
CA MET A 614 8.05 19.83 17.33
C MET A 614 8.80 20.38 18.54
N TYR A 615 9.74 21.33 18.37
CA TYR A 615 10.66 21.73 19.45
C TYR A 615 10.68 23.22 19.83
N GLU A 616 10.14 24.14 19.03
CA GLU A 616 10.40 25.58 19.21
C GLU A 616 9.15 26.48 19.29
N LYS A 617 8.03 26.13 18.65
CA LYS A 617 6.76 26.87 18.73
C LYS A 617 6.31 26.99 20.19
N ARG A 618 6.15 28.20 20.73
CA ARG A 618 5.68 28.35 22.11
C ARG A 618 4.19 28.05 22.23
N PHE A 619 3.84 27.00 22.98
CA PHE A 619 2.49 26.69 23.40
C PHE A 619 2.27 27.20 24.82
N VAL A 620 1.14 27.88 25.06
CA VAL A 620 0.81 28.48 26.36
C VAL A 620 -0.63 28.14 26.73
N ALA A 621 -0.84 27.75 27.99
CA ALA A 621 -2.15 27.60 28.61
C ALA A 621 -2.17 28.41 29.92
N VAL A 622 -3.26 29.13 30.16
CA VAL A 622 -3.51 29.87 31.41
C VAL A 622 -4.82 29.37 32.01
N LEU A 623 -4.75 28.86 33.24
CA LEU A 623 -5.91 28.43 34.03
C LEU A 623 -6.10 29.39 35.20
N PRO A 624 -7.03 30.38 35.09
CA PRO A 624 -7.38 31.29 36.18
C PRO A 624 -8.31 30.60 37.17
N VAL A 625 -7.97 30.61 38.46
CA VAL A 625 -8.65 29.81 39.48
C VAL A 625 -8.98 30.65 40.71
N ARG A 626 -10.26 30.65 41.12
CA ARG A 626 -10.72 31.36 42.32
C ARG A 626 -10.71 30.41 43.53
N ALA A 627 -9.75 30.60 44.43
CA ALA A 627 -9.62 29.78 45.62
C ALA A 627 -10.41 30.34 46.81
N LYS A 628 -11.06 29.43 47.56
CA LYS A 628 -11.68 29.70 48.85
C LYS A 628 -11.58 28.44 49.70
N LEU A 629 -11.05 28.57 50.93
CA LEU A 629 -10.77 27.42 51.78
C LEU A 629 -12.06 26.68 52.20
N ALA A 630 -13.08 27.41 52.64
CA ALA A 630 -14.40 26.90 52.99
C ALA A 630 -15.47 28.00 52.91
N ALA A 631 -16.76 27.62 52.92
CA ALA A 631 -17.87 28.58 52.92
C ALA A 631 -17.88 29.53 54.14
N THR A 632 -17.37 29.06 55.28
CA THR A 632 -17.25 29.79 56.56
C THR A 632 -16.02 30.70 56.64
N VAL A 633 -15.07 30.57 55.70
CA VAL A 633 -13.83 31.34 55.69
C VAL A 633 -14.02 32.64 54.91
N ALA A 634 -13.57 33.75 55.51
CA ALA A 634 -13.89 35.09 55.06
C ALA A 634 -13.04 35.61 53.90
N PHE A 635 -11.86 35.03 53.67
CA PHE A 635 -10.96 35.42 52.58
C PHE A 635 -11.17 34.60 51.30
N GLU A 636 -10.90 35.23 50.16
CA GLU A 636 -10.95 34.65 48.81
C GLU A 636 -9.68 35.10 48.08
N GLU A 637 -9.05 34.22 47.29
CA GLU A 637 -7.74 34.50 46.66
C GLU A 637 -7.74 34.12 45.18
N ALA A 638 -6.95 34.85 44.39
CA ALA A 638 -6.89 34.74 42.93
C ALA A 638 -5.63 33.98 42.53
N LEU A 639 -5.78 32.89 41.79
CA LEU A 639 -4.68 32.05 41.32
C LEU A 639 -4.63 32.03 39.80
N PHE A 640 -3.43 31.88 39.25
CA PHE A 640 -3.21 31.71 37.82
C PHE A 640 -2.14 30.62 37.63
N ILE A 641 -2.56 29.49 37.07
CA ILE A 641 -1.65 28.40 36.70
C ILE A 641 -1.31 28.59 35.22
N THR A 642 -0.05 28.89 34.92
CA THR A 642 0.46 29.10 33.56
C THR A 642 1.41 27.97 33.19
N GLY A 643 1.12 27.27 32.10
CA GLY A 643 2.02 26.27 31.51
C GLY A 643 2.57 26.77 30.17
N ILE A 644 3.89 26.64 29.96
CA ILE A 644 4.56 27.00 28.71
C ILE A 644 5.43 25.83 28.24
N GLY A 645 5.25 25.40 27.00
CA GLY A 645 6.08 24.40 26.33
C GLY A 645 6.69 24.93 25.03
N ASN A 646 8.00 24.73 24.85
CA ASN A 646 8.69 24.97 23.58
C ASN A 646 8.48 23.75 22.67
N GLY A 647 7.67 23.93 21.64
CA GLY A 647 7.20 22.90 20.72
C GLY A 647 6.23 21.90 21.35
N LEU A 648 5.74 20.98 20.52
CA LEU A 648 4.95 19.83 21.00
C LEU A 648 5.74 19.00 22.03
N VAL A 649 7.07 18.86 21.87
CA VAL A 649 7.93 18.14 22.83
C VAL A 649 7.99 18.82 24.20
N GLY A 650 8.01 20.15 24.26
CA GLY A 650 7.90 20.88 25.53
C GLY A 650 6.55 20.65 26.21
N MET A 651 5.45 20.59 25.45
CA MET A 651 4.11 20.29 25.99
C MET A 651 3.99 18.87 26.57
N LEU A 652 4.66 17.87 25.99
CA LEU A 652 4.70 16.49 26.54
C LEU A 652 5.44 16.42 27.87
N ASN A 653 6.47 17.28 28.03
CA ASN A 653 7.29 17.37 29.23
C ASN A 653 6.81 18.48 30.19
N LEU A 654 5.57 18.96 30.06
CA LEU A 654 5.03 20.03 30.88
C LEU A 654 4.75 19.54 32.31
N LYS A 655 5.65 19.88 33.23
CA LYS A 655 5.55 19.57 34.67
C LYS A 655 6.30 20.61 35.51
N PRO A 656 5.99 20.73 36.81
CA PRO A 656 6.83 21.48 37.75
C PRO A 656 8.24 20.89 37.81
N ASN A 657 9.27 21.75 37.67
CA ASN A 657 10.67 21.37 37.91
C ASN A 657 11.12 21.96 39.24
N CYS A 658 11.44 21.11 40.22
CA CYS A 658 11.74 21.56 41.58
C CYS A 658 12.54 20.55 42.40
N LEU A 659 13.24 21.01 43.43
CA LEU A 659 13.91 20.16 44.41
C LEU A 659 12.92 19.68 45.51
N PRO A 660 12.94 18.41 45.93
CA PRO A 660 12.00 17.88 46.94
C PRO A 660 11.94 18.68 48.25
N SER A 661 13.07 19.22 48.71
CA SER A 661 13.17 20.00 49.95
C SER A 661 12.81 21.48 49.81
N ALA A 662 12.66 22.00 48.59
CA ALA A 662 12.49 23.42 48.30
C ALA A 662 11.41 23.68 47.23
N CYS A 663 10.50 22.73 47.02
CA CYS A 663 9.74 22.69 45.77
C CYS A 663 8.86 23.92 45.53
N ALA A 664 8.26 24.48 46.58
CA ALA A 664 7.44 25.69 46.49
C ALA A 664 8.24 26.97 46.14
N THR A 665 9.55 26.99 46.39
CA THR A 665 10.43 28.12 46.01
C THR A 665 11.05 27.98 44.62
N ASP A 666 11.05 26.79 44.04
CA ASP A 666 11.51 26.49 42.67
C ASP A 666 10.42 26.77 41.59
N ASN A 667 9.30 27.39 41.96
CA ASN A 667 8.18 27.67 41.07
C ASN A 667 8.57 28.55 39.87
N GLY A 668 8.11 28.20 38.67
CA GLY A 668 8.46 28.90 37.44
C GLY A 668 9.87 28.59 36.91
N ARG A 669 10.55 27.57 37.42
CA ARG A 669 11.85 27.10 36.91
C ARG A 669 11.71 26.31 35.61
N TRP A 670 12.54 26.60 34.62
CA TRP A 670 12.58 25.84 33.37
C TRP A 670 13.14 24.43 33.57
N THR A 671 12.70 23.46 32.77
CA THR A 671 13.01 22.04 32.96
C THR A 671 14.40 21.67 32.44
N ILE A 672 14.74 22.14 31.23
CA ILE A 672 16.04 21.88 30.59
C ILE A 672 17.01 23.02 30.93
N ASP A 673 16.62 24.28 30.73
CA ASP A 673 17.41 25.45 31.15
C ASP A 673 17.24 25.75 32.66
N ASN A 674 17.57 24.75 33.48
CA ASN A 674 17.27 24.72 34.90
C ASN A 674 18.03 25.74 35.77
N GLY A 675 18.84 26.61 35.17
CA GLY A 675 19.43 27.77 35.85
C GLY A 675 18.50 28.99 35.91
N ASN A 676 17.46 29.03 35.06
CA ASN A 676 16.62 30.20 34.85
C ASN A 676 15.16 30.00 35.29
N TYR A 677 14.54 31.10 35.72
CA TYR A 677 13.14 31.16 36.11
C TYR A 677 12.36 32.05 35.15
N VAL A 678 11.16 31.63 34.75
CA VAL A 678 10.32 32.36 33.81
C VAL A 678 9.91 33.74 34.34
N LYS A 679 9.72 33.84 35.66
CA LYS A 679 9.32 35.02 36.41
C LYS A 679 9.66 34.84 37.89
N THR A 680 10.03 35.91 38.59
CA THR A 680 10.11 35.90 40.07
C THR A 680 8.70 35.89 40.67
N TYR A 681 8.32 34.79 41.34
CA TYR A 681 6.94 34.59 41.81
C TYR A 681 6.42 35.66 42.80
N SER A 682 7.31 36.36 43.51
CA SER A 682 6.97 37.43 44.47
C SER A 682 6.79 38.82 43.85
N ALA A 683 7.05 39.00 42.56
CA ALA A 683 7.04 40.31 41.89
C ALA A 683 5.71 40.64 41.22
N ALA A 684 4.80 41.28 41.97
CA ALA A 684 3.51 41.76 41.46
C ALA A 684 3.68 42.72 40.25
N GLY A 685 2.76 42.63 39.29
CA GLY A 685 2.70 43.45 38.07
C GLY A 685 3.72 43.12 36.97
N SER A 686 4.79 42.38 37.28
CA SER A 686 5.84 42.06 36.30
C SER A 686 5.40 41.06 35.23
N ASP A 687 5.96 41.17 34.02
CA ASP A 687 5.73 40.24 32.89
C ASP A 687 6.54 38.94 33.10
N LEU A 688 6.51 38.03 32.13
CA LEU A 688 7.52 36.97 32.07
C LEU A 688 8.89 37.62 31.80
N THR A 689 9.84 37.40 32.70
CA THR A 689 11.17 38.03 32.66
C THR A 689 12.16 37.26 31.80
N TYR A 690 11.98 35.95 31.65
CA TYR A 690 12.85 35.09 30.85
C TYR A 690 12.06 33.98 30.16
N LEU A 691 12.18 33.89 28.83
CA LEU A 691 11.59 32.80 28.05
C LEU A 691 12.72 31.96 27.45
N SER A 692 12.82 30.69 27.85
CA SER A 692 13.88 29.78 27.40
C SER A 692 13.90 29.66 25.89
N ASN A 693 15.10 29.81 25.31
CA ASN A 693 15.35 29.56 23.89
C ASN A 693 15.83 28.12 23.64
N THR A 694 15.82 27.26 24.66
CA THR A 694 16.19 25.85 24.54
C THR A 694 15.05 25.07 23.88
N PRO A 695 15.28 24.37 22.76
CA PRO A 695 14.23 23.62 22.08
C PRO A 695 13.75 22.42 22.91
N GLY A 696 12.45 22.18 22.97
CA GLY A 696 11.81 21.11 23.76
C GLY A 696 11.72 21.37 25.27
N ASP A 697 12.07 22.57 25.73
CA ASP A 697 12.01 22.98 27.14
C ASP A 697 10.56 23.27 27.60
N SER A 698 10.32 23.24 28.91
CA SER A 698 9.00 23.43 29.51
C SER A 698 9.08 24.08 30.89
N VAL A 699 8.04 24.82 31.26
CA VAL A 699 7.90 25.44 32.58
C VAL A 699 6.44 25.50 33.01
N MET A 700 6.21 25.30 34.31
CA MET A 700 4.93 25.54 34.97
C MET A 700 5.12 26.60 36.06
N LEU A 701 4.26 27.61 36.04
CA LEU A 701 4.23 28.73 36.99
C LEU A 701 2.87 28.76 37.69
N LEU A 702 2.86 28.66 39.01
CA LEU A 702 1.69 29.01 39.84
C LEU A 702 1.88 30.42 40.38
N GLU A 703 1.01 31.34 40.00
CA GLU A 703 0.86 32.60 40.72
C GLU A 703 -0.37 32.55 41.60
N GLY A 704 -0.28 33.20 42.76
CA GLY A 704 -1.44 33.38 43.61
C GLY A 704 -1.32 34.65 44.42
N TRP A 705 -2.43 35.37 44.53
CA TRP A 705 -2.48 36.75 44.98
C TRP A 705 -3.69 36.98 45.89
N GLY A 706 -3.48 37.69 47.00
CA GLY A 706 -4.50 37.85 48.02
C GLY A 706 -4.20 38.96 49.04
N PHE A 707 -5.09 39.05 50.03
CA PHE A 707 -5.06 40.05 51.11
C PHE A 707 -4.94 39.36 52.48
N GLY A 708 -4.20 38.24 52.54
CA GLY A 708 -3.92 37.48 53.76
C GLY A 708 -5.11 36.69 54.33
N ALA A 709 -4.85 35.97 55.43
CA ALA A 709 -5.79 35.03 56.06
C ALA A 709 -7.02 35.68 56.74
N ASP A 710 -7.06 37.01 56.83
CA ASP A 710 -8.19 37.82 57.31
C ASP A 710 -8.90 38.60 56.17
N GLY A 711 -8.32 38.59 54.95
CA GLY A 711 -8.77 39.39 53.81
C GLY A 711 -8.56 40.91 53.96
N GLN A 712 -7.84 41.35 54.99
CA GLN A 712 -7.59 42.76 55.32
C GLN A 712 -6.13 43.19 55.20
N GLN A 713 -5.17 42.26 55.09
CA GLN A 713 -3.74 42.56 54.95
C GLN A 713 -3.41 43.25 53.62
N ALA A 714 -2.18 43.78 53.52
CA ALA A 714 -1.66 44.33 52.27
C ALA A 714 -1.69 43.29 51.14
N PHE A 715 -1.88 43.74 49.90
CA PHE A 715 -1.87 42.86 48.73
C PHE A 715 -0.49 42.21 48.56
N GLN A 716 -0.47 40.88 48.53
CA GLN A 716 0.75 40.07 48.59
C GLN A 716 0.54 38.72 47.87
N VAL A 717 1.62 37.93 47.77
CA VAL A 717 1.52 36.52 47.36
C VAL A 717 0.56 35.80 48.32
N THR A 718 -0.33 34.96 47.77
CA THR A 718 -1.41 34.32 48.52
C THR A 718 -0.92 33.56 49.76
N PHE A 719 -1.66 33.70 50.86
CA PHE A 719 -1.33 33.03 52.12
C PHE A 719 -1.41 31.51 51.99
N VAL A 720 -2.32 30.99 51.17
CA VAL A 720 -2.48 29.54 50.93
C VAL A 720 -1.55 29.00 49.84
N TYR A 721 -0.58 29.78 49.34
CA TYR A 721 0.37 29.35 48.30
C TYR A 721 1.08 28.03 48.63
N PRO A 722 1.64 27.81 49.84
CA PRO A 722 2.31 26.55 50.16
C PRO A 722 1.35 25.36 50.15
N ALA A 723 0.11 25.56 50.61
CA ALA A 723 -0.92 24.52 50.61
C ALA A 723 -1.35 24.17 49.17
N LEU A 724 -1.61 25.17 48.32
CA LEU A 724 -1.93 24.97 46.89
C LEU A 724 -0.81 24.26 46.15
N TRP A 725 0.44 24.66 46.39
CA TRP A 725 1.59 24.03 45.76
C TRP A 725 1.69 22.55 46.17
N SER A 726 1.41 22.22 47.44
CA SER A 726 1.34 20.82 47.90
C SER A 726 0.15 20.03 47.34
N LEU A 727 -0.94 20.68 46.90
CA LEU A 727 -2.02 20.01 46.15
C LEU A 727 -1.59 19.67 44.71
N ILE A 728 -0.88 20.58 44.03
CA ILE A 728 -0.37 20.34 42.66
C ILE A 728 0.77 19.31 42.68
N VAL A 729 1.70 19.47 43.62
CA VAL A 729 2.93 18.69 43.76
C VAL A 729 2.98 18.04 45.16
N PRO A 730 2.18 17.00 45.42
CA PRO A 730 2.22 16.29 46.70
C PRO A 730 3.51 15.47 46.86
N ASN A 731 4.07 14.95 45.76
CA ASN A 731 5.42 14.40 45.73
C ASN A 731 6.09 14.68 44.36
N PRO A 732 7.13 15.53 44.28
CA PRO A 732 7.79 15.87 43.02
C PRO A 732 8.55 14.69 42.37
N GLU A 733 8.95 13.68 43.14
CA GLU A 733 9.67 12.50 42.62
C GLU A 733 8.75 11.55 41.82
N LEU A 734 7.42 11.70 41.94
CA LEU A 734 6.43 10.80 41.34
C LEU A 734 5.64 11.45 40.17
N ILE A 735 5.98 12.66 39.74
CA ILE A 735 5.24 13.40 38.70
C ILE A 735 5.67 12.98 37.29
N TYR A 736 4.69 12.58 36.47
CA TYR A 736 4.91 12.32 35.04
C TYR A 736 4.75 13.59 34.19
N GLY A 737 3.64 14.33 34.36
CA GLY A 737 3.38 15.60 33.67
C GLY A 737 1.89 15.85 33.42
N MET A 738 1.57 16.99 32.82
CA MET A 738 0.18 17.37 32.50
C MET A 738 -0.45 16.56 31.37
N LEU A 739 0.35 15.82 30.59
CA LEU A 739 -0.16 14.88 29.57
C LEU A 739 0.00 13.43 30.04
N PRO A 740 -1.02 12.57 29.83
CA PRO A 740 -1.02 11.18 30.29
C PRO A 740 0.25 10.41 29.91
N PRO A 741 0.85 9.62 30.84
CA PRO A 741 2.14 8.95 30.59
C PRO A 741 2.11 8.02 29.38
N VAL A 742 1.00 7.31 29.18
CA VAL A 742 0.77 6.45 28.00
C VAL A 742 0.91 7.22 26.67
N ILE A 743 0.53 8.49 26.64
CA ILE A 743 0.71 9.36 25.47
C ILE A 743 2.13 9.93 25.50
N SER A 744 2.51 10.66 26.55
CA SER A 744 3.75 11.46 26.59
C SER A 744 5.03 10.62 26.44
N LEU A 745 5.06 9.40 26.96
CA LEU A 745 6.21 8.49 26.83
C LEU A 745 6.33 7.82 25.45
N ASN A 746 5.23 7.69 24.71
CA ASN A 746 5.24 7.02 23.39
C ASN A 746 5.24 8.01 22.19
N VAL A 747 4.96 9.30 22.42
CA VAL A 747 4.96 10.34 21.38
C VAL A 747 6.34 10.66 20.74
N PRO A 748 7.53 10.29 21.26
CA PRO A 748 8.79 10.40 20.49
C PRO A 748 8.76 9.75 19.09
N VAL A 749 7.83 8.81 18.86
CA VAL A 749 7.52 8.28 17.52
C VAL A 749 7.13 9.35 16.49
N LEU A 750 6.49 10.46 16.90
CA LEU A 750 6.16 11.58 16.01
C LEU A 750 7.42 12.35 15.58
N GLU A 751 8.48 12.37 16.39
CA GLU A 751 9.79 12.91 15.96
C GLU A 751 10.37 12.08 14.80
N ARG A 752 10.06 10.77 14.74
CA ARG A 752 10.50 9.86 13.68
C ARG A 752 9.72 10.03 12.37
N LEU A 753 8.57 10.71 12.39
CA LEU A 753 7.96 11.30 11.19
C LEU A 753 8.72 12.54 10.68
N GLY A 754 9.61 13.12 11.49
CA GLY A 754 10.62 14.06 11.00
C GLY A 754 11.86 13.33 10.47
N PHE A 755 12.59 12.68 11.38
CA PHE A 755 13.91 12.10 11.13
C PHE A 755 14.12 10.77 11.86
N THR A 756 14.56 9.73 11.15
CA THR A 756 14.64 8.34 11.63
C THR A 756 15.98 8.01 12.29
N THR A 757 16.38 8.69 13.38
CA THR A 757 17.81 8.71 13.82
C THR A 757 18.12 8.72 15.34
N ALA A 758 17.14 8.50 16.22
CA ALA A 758 17.23 8.65 17.70
C ALA A 758 17.55 10.07 18.22
N THR A 759 18.64 10.70 17.76
CA THR A 759 18.99 12.08 18.09
C THR A 759 17.81 13.03 17.84
N ARG A 760 17.72 14.09 18.66
CA ARG A 760 16.73 15.15 18.50
C ARG A 760 17.19 16.08 17.39
N VAL A 761 16.41 16.18 16.32
CA VAL A 761 16.72 17.03 15.16
C VAL A 761 15.96 18.35 15.29
N ILE A 762 16.55 19.33 15.96
CA ILE A 762 16.04 20.70 16.00
C ILE A 762 16.20 21.37 14.60
N PRO A 763 15.48 22.46 14.28
CA PRO A 763 15.55 23.12 12.96
C PRO A 763 16.95 23.42 12.42
N ASP A 764 17.89 23.79 13.29
CA ASP A 764 19.27 24.09 12.89
C ASP A 764 20.10 22.82 12.55
N LEU A 765 19.66 21.63 13.00
CA LEU A 765 20.27 20.34 12.69
C LEU A 765 19.64 19.63 11.48
N VAL A 766 18.58 20.18 10.87
CA VAL A 766 17.89 19.59 9.70
C VAL A 766 18.87 19.33 8.55
N ASN A 767 19.74 20.29 8.24
CA ASN A 767 20.65 20.20 7.09
C ASN A 767 21.78 19.18 7.35
N ALA A 768 22.17 18.97 8.62
CA ALA A 768 23.15 17.95 9.01
C ALA A 768 22.58 16.52 8.95
N ASN A 769 21.27 16.35 9.19
CA ASN A 769 20.58 15.05 9.20
C ASN A 769 19.73 14.81 7.94
N TRP A 770 19.98 15.57 6.86
CA TRP A 770 19.15 15.59 5.64
C TRP A 770 18.94 14.20 4.99
N ASN A 771 19.94 13.33 5.09
CA ASN A 771 19.88 11.97 4.53
C ASN A 771 19.02 11.00 5.36
N GLN A 772 18.59 11.39 6.56
CA GLN A 772 17.76 10.61 7.50
C GLN A 772 16.34 11.18 7.64
N ARG A 773 15.97 12.14 6.78
CA ARG A 773 14.62 12.72 6.76
C ARG A 773 13.59 11.68 6.30
N ASN A 774 12.42 11.70 6.92
CA ASN A 774 11.36 10.74 6.62
C ASN A 774 10.55 11.20 5.38
N THR A 775 10.86 10.61 4.23
CA THR A 775 10.26 10.96 2.94
C THR A 775 8.85 10.40 2.71
N LEU A 776 8.30 9.62 3.65
CA LEU A 776 6.89 9.24 3.68
C LEU A 776 6.00 10.39 4.21
N THR A 777 6.56 11.28 5.01
CA THR A 777 5.82 12.34 5.72
C THR A 777 5.05 13.31 4.81
N PRO A 778 5.55 13.73 3.63
CA PRO A 778 4.74 14.52 2.68
C PRO A 778 3.41 13.87 2.30
N LEU A 779 3.35 12.53 2.16
CA LEU A 779 2.09 11.80 1.91
C LEU A 779 1.15 11.86 3.13
N VAL A 780 1.69 11.64 4.33
CA VAL A 780 0.94 11.69 5.59
C VAL A 780 0.33 13.08 5.80
N VAL A 781 1.10 14.15 5.57
CA VAL A 781 0.61 15.53 5.74
C VAL A 781 -0.35 15.93 4.62
N ALA A 782 -0.15 15.49 3.37
CA ALA A 782 -1.11 15.73 2.28
C ALA A 782 -2.48 15.09 2.56
N LEU A 783 -2.50 13.88 3.13
CA LEU A 783 -3.72 13.18 3.58
C LEU A 783 -4.35 13.89 4.78
N ALA A 784 -3.55 14.29 5.77
CA ALA A 784 -4.03 15.05 6.92
C ALA A 784 -4.67 16.38 6.50
N LYS A 785 -4.08 17.10 5.54
CA LYS A 785 -4.66 18.31 4.93
C LYS A 785 -5.95 17.99 4.16
N ALA A 786 -6.02 16.86 3.45
CA ALA A 786 -7.23 16.46 2.73
C ALA A 786 -8.40 16.16 3.68
N MET A 787 -8.12 15.59 4.86
CA MET A 787 -9.10 15.39 5.93
C MET A 787 -9.52 16.72 6.58
N ASP A 788 -8.55 17.56 6.95
CA ASP A 788 -8.77 18.88 7.58
C ASP A 788 -9.61 19.82 6.71
N ASP A 789 -9.28 19.92 5.43
CA ASP A 789 -10.00 20.73 4.43
C ASP A 789 -11.44 20.24 4.16
N GLN A 790 -11.85 19.10 4.75
CA GLN A 790 -13.15 18.44 4.52
C GLN A 790 -13.96 18.18 5.80
N VAL A 791 -13.54 18.73 6.95
CA VAL A 791 -14.37 18.79 8.17
C VAL A 791 -15.52 19.77 7.95
N SER A 792 -16.76 19.39 8.31
CA SER A 792 -17.91 20.31 8.18
C SER A 792 -17.92 21.35 9.31
N GLY A 793 -18.63 22.48 9.09
CA GLY A 793 -18.93 23.43 10.16
C GLY A 793 -19.61 22.73 11.35
N GLN A 794 -19.24 23.14 12.58
CA GLN A 794 -19.65 22.46 13.82
C GLN A 794 -21.18 22.35 14.01
N GLN A 795 -21.93 23.29 13.43
CA GLN A 795 -23.40 23.37 13.50
C GLN A 795 -24.12 22.66 12.33
N THR A 796 -23.40 22.06 11.39
CA THR A 796 -24.02 21.43 10.22
C THR A 796 -24.81 20.18 10.62
N ALA A 797 -26.09 20.12 10.24
CA ALA A 797 -26.91 18.93 10.41
C ALA A 797 -26.28 17.75 9.62
N GLY A 798 -26.06 16.61 10.27
CA GLY A 798 -25.32 15.50 9.68
C GLY A 798 -23.81 15.73 9.59
N PHE A 799 -23.23 16.35 10.63
CA PHE A 799 -21.80 16.66 10.82
C PHE A 799 -20.84 15.61 10.23
N LYS A 800 -19.83 16.09 9.50
CA LYS A 800 -18.86 15.32 8.72
C LYS A 800 -17.46 15.44 9.31
N ASN A 801 -16.88 14.30 9.66
CA ASN A 801 -15.54 14.19 10.24
C ASN A 801 -14.71 13.15 9.49
N PRO A 802 -13.86 13.56 8.52
CA PRO A 802 -12.99 12.65 7.77
C PRO A 802 -11.92 11.93 8.62
N TYR A 803 -11.54 12.47 9.79
CA TYR A 803 -10.48 11.88 10.62
C TYR A 803 -10.80 10.48 11.14
N THR A 804 -12.08 10.09 11.16
CA THR A 804 -12.53 8.74 11.56
C THR A 804 -11.89 7.63 10.72
N LEU A 805 -11.52 7.92 9.47
CA LEU A 805 -10.83 6.97 8.59
C LEU A 805 -9.38 6.69 9.04
N LEU A 806 -8.66 7.74 9.45
CA LEU A 806 -7.30 7.59 9.99
C LEU A 806 -7.32 6.85 11.32
N THR A 807 -8.29 7.15 12.18
CA THR A 807 -8.40 6.55 13.52
C THR A 807 -8.87 5.10 13.45
N GLY A 808 -9.80 4.77 12.53
CA GLY A 808 -10.21 3.40 12.26
C GLY A 808 -9.05 2.55 11.71
N LEU A 809 -8.28 3.10 10.77
CA LEU A 809 -7.08 2.42 10.24
C LEU A 809 -6.04 2.16 11.34
N ALA A 810 -5.80 3.16 12.20
CA ALA A 810 -4.89 3.02 13.33
C ALA A 810 -5.37 1.96 14.32
N GLU A 811 -6.66 1.95 14.65
CA GLU A 811 -7.25 0.97 15.56
C GLU A 811 -7.01 -0.45 15.02
N ILE A 812 -7.45 -0.74 13.80
CA ILE A 812 -7.30 -2.05 13.13
C ILE A 812 -5.84 -2.53 13.15
N LEU A 813 -4.90 -1.64 12.80
CA LEU A 813 -3.47 -1.97 12.74
C LEU A 813 -2.80 -2.10 14.12
N SER A 814 -3.44 -1.58 15.18
CA SER A 814 -2.97 -1.68 16.56
C SER A 814 -3.51 -2.91 17.33
N ARG A 815 -4.52 -3.61 16.80
CA ARG A 815 -5.05 -4.86 17.39
C ARG A 815 -4.02 -6.00 17.32
N PRO A 816 -3.92 -6.88 18.34
CA PRO A 816 -4.64 -6.86 19.61
C PRO A 816 -3.90 -6.06 20.71
N LEU A 817 -2.76 -5.42 20.42
CA LEU A 817 -1.98 -4.70 21.45
C LEU A 817 -2.80 -3.61 22.12
N VAL A 818 -3.78 -3.05 21.39
CA VAL A 818 -4.82 -2.16 21.90
C VAL A 818 -6.18 -2.87 21.75
N PHE A 819 -6.96 -2.94 22.83
CA PHE A 819 -8.27 -3.58 22.88
C PHE A 819 -9.26 -2.79 23.75
N TYR A 820 -10.55 -3.13 23.70
CA TYR A 820 -11.59 -2.48 24.51
C TYR A 820 -11.99 -3.40 25.67
N GLY A 821 -11.90 -2.91 26.90
CA GLY A 821 -12.21 -3.71 28.09
C GLY A 821 -12.76 -2.89 29.26
N PRO A 822 -13.35 -3.55 30.28
CA PRO A 822 -13.80 -2.86 31.48
C PRO A 822 -12.60 -2.20 32.20
N ASP A 823 -12.88 -1.09 32.88
CA ASP A 823 -11.90 -0.48 33.76
C ASP A 823 -11.63 -1.36 35.00
N THR A 824 -10.37 -1.76 35.16
CA THR A 824 -9.89 -2.45 36.37
C THR A 824 -8.79 -1.66 37.07
N THR A 825 -8.67 -0.35 36.80
CA THR A 825 -7.67 0.50 37.45
C THR A 825 -7.93 0.55 38.95
N ALA A 826 -6.97 0.08 39.75
CA ALA A 826 -7.05 0.15 41.20
C ALA A 826 -7.04 1.61 41.66
N THR A 827 -8.19 2.09 42.16
CA THR A 827 -8.34 3.39 42.81
C THR A 827 -8.17 3.22 44.31
N ASN A 828 -7.58 4.21 44.99
CA ASN A 828 -7.55 4.28 46.44
C ASN A 828 -8.15 5.63 46.88
N PRO A 829 -9.32 5.66 47.56
CA PRO A 829 -10.14 4.51 47.93
C PRO A 829 -10.78 3.82 46.72
N THR A 830 -11.04 2.51 46.86
CA THR A 830 -11.72 1.70 45.84
C THR A 830 -13.09 2.30 45.53
N ASN A 831 -13.40 2.50 44.24
CA ASN A 831 -14.70 2.99 43.82
C ASN A 831 -15.83 2.06 44.35
N PRO A 832 -16.82 2.55 45.13
CA PRO A 832 -17.88 1.73 45.74
C PRO A 832 -18.76 1.00 44.72
N THR A 833 -18.68 1.35 43.44
CA THR A 833 -19.10 0.48 42.33
C THR A 833 -18.06 0.62 41.22
N PRO A 834 -17.42 -0.47 40.74
CA PRO A 834 -16.50 -0.38 39.61
C PRO A 834 -17.19 0.31 38.43
N PRO A 835 -16.53 1.27 37.73
CA PRO A 835 -17.18 1.97 36.64
C PRO A 835 -17.62 0.99 35.55
N SER A 836 -18.91 0.93 35.27
CA SER A 836 -19.50 -0.02 34.30
C SER A 836 -19.32 0.45 32.85
N PHE A 837 -18.18 1.02 32.50
CA PHE A 837 -17.88 1.50 31.16
C PHE A 837 -16.64 0.81 30.57
N THR A 838 -16.69 0.61 29.26
CA THR A 838 -15.58 0.07 28.49
C THR A 838 -14.60 1.18 28.13
N GLN A 839 -13.31 0.96 28.36
CA GLN A 839 -12.23 1.86 27.96
C GLN A 839 -11.21 1.12 27.09
N VAL A 840 -10.39 1.87 26.36
CA VAL A 840 -9.25 1.32 25.66
C VAL A 840 -8.18 0.87 26.67
N ARG A 841 -7.56 -0.30 26.43
CA ARG A 841 -6.49 -0.91 27.22
C ARG A 841 -5.35 -1.38 26.32
N THR A 842 -4.13 -1.49 26.85
CA THR A 842 -3.07 -2.30 26.23
C THR A 842 -2.88 -3.63 26.93
N VAL A 843 -2.44 -4.60 26.13
CA VAL A 843 -1.92 -5.87 26.64
C VAL A 843 -0.66 -5.62 27.49
N GLY A 844 -0.57 -6.34 28.61
CA GLY A 844 0.53 -6.25 29.59
C GLY A 844 0.28 -5.27 30.74
N MET A 845 -0.67 -4.34 30.62
CA MET A 845 -1.03 -3.42 31.72
C MET A 845 -2.15 -4.01 32.59
N ALA A 846 -1.77 -4.70 33.67
CA ALA A 846 -2.69 -5.29 34.64
C ALA A 846 -3.70 -4.27 35.21
N ASP A 847 -3.18 -3.11 35.63
CA ASP A 847 -3.94 -2.06 36.31
C ASP A 847 -4.44 -0.95 35.37
N GLY A 848 -4.33 -1.13 34.05
CA GLY A 848 -4.79 -0.15 33.05
C GLY A 848 -3.96 1.15 32.94
N PHE A 849 -4.25 1.94 31.92
CA PHE A 849 -3.47 3.15 31.57
C PHE A 849 -3.53 4.30 32.57
N ARG A 850 -4.45 4.26 33.53
CA ARG A 850 -4.62 5.29 34.55
C ARG A 850 -3.93 4.93 35.87
N ASN A 851 -3.25 3.78 35.99
CA ASN A 851 -2.63 3.38 37.25
C ASN A 851 -1.64 4.45 37.78
N PRO A 852 -1.93 5.17 38.87
CA PRO A 852 -1.05 6.21 39.40
C PRO A 852 0.23 5.64 40.03
N VAL A 853 0.32 4.33 40.22
CA VAL A 853 1.46 3.62 40.82
C VAL A 853 2.33 2.91 39.77
N ALA A 854 1.89 2.81 38.51
CA ALA A 854 2.64 2.18 37.43
C ALA A 854 3.97 2.90 37.16
N SER A 855 5.03 2.13 36.97
CA SER A 855 6.34 2.59 36.55
C SER A 855 6.34 3.11 35.11
N THR A 856 7.37 3.88 34.73
CA THR A 856 7.52 4.38 33.35
C THR A 856 7.59 3.24 32.32
N MET A 857 8.08 2.06 32.69
CA MET A 857 8.18 0.91 31.78
C MET A 857 6.82 0.32 31.43
N GLU A 858 5.86 0.31 32.37
CA GLU A 858 4.54 -0.29 32.18
C GLU A 858 3.64 0.49 31.22
N TYR A 859 3.91 1.77 30.98
CA TYR A 859 3.20 2.58 29.98
C TYR A 859 3.63 2.33 28.53
N PHE A 860 4.65 1.49 28.29
CA PHE A 860 4.99 1.03 26.95
C PHE A 860 4.24 -0.28 26.68
N PRO A 861 3.55 -0.43 25.53
CA PRO A 861 2.81 -1.65 25.24
C PRO A 861 3.73 -2.88 25.26
N MET A 862 3.36 -3.90 26.03
CA MET A 862 4.19 -5.11 26.14
C MET A 862 3.86 -6.09 25.03
N THR A 863 4.88 -6.49 24.28
CA THR A 863 4.74 -7.53 23.24
C THR A 863 4.77 -8.95 23.81
N SER A 864 4.99 -9.11 25.12
CA SER A 864 5.08 -10.40 25.81
C SER A 864 4.42 -10.31 27.18
N SER A 865 3.48 -11.20 27.46
CA SER A 865 2.82 -11.32 28.77
C SER A 865 2.82 -12.78 29.20
N GLY A 866 3.53 -13.10 30.28
CA GLY A 866 3.78 -14.49 30.69
C GLY A 866 4.45 -15.31 29.56
N PRO A 867 3.97 -16.52 29.24
CA PRO A 867 4.52 -17.36 28.17
C PRO A 867 4.02 -16.99 26.76
N GLN A 868 3.25 -15.91 26.60
CA GLN A 868 2.59 -15.53 25.33
C GLN A 868 3.24 -14.30 24.69
N GLU A 869 3.24 -14.27 23.37
CA GLU A 869 3.76 -13.16 22.55
C GLU A 869 2.61 -12.51 21.75
N TYR A 870 2.45 -11.20 21.88
CA TYR A 870 1.40 -10.43 21.21
C TYR A 870 1.97 -9.67 20.02
N ARG A 871 1.30 -9.81 18.88
CA ARG A 871 1.78 -9.31 17.58
C ARG A 871 0.64 -8.68 16.80
N THR A 872 0.81 -7.43 16.44
CA THR A 872 -0.03 -6.76 15.44
C THR A 872 0.24 -7.34 14.04
N LEU A 873 -0.67 -7.08 13.10
CA LEU A 873 -0.41 -7.43 11.70
C LEU A 873 0.83 -6.70 11.16
N ILE A 874 1.08 -5.46 11.61
CA ILE A 874 2.32 -4.72 11.28
C ILE A 874 3.55 -5.49 11.75
N SER A 875 3.53 -6.08 12.96
CA SER A 875 4.64 -6.90 13.44
C SER A 875 4.87 -8.11 12.54
N VAL A 876 3.83 -8.88 12.23
CA VAL A 876 3.93 -10.08 11.38
C VAL A 876 4.36 -9.75 9.95
N LEU A 877 3.93 -8.61 9.41
CA LEU A 877 4.38 -8.12 8.10
C LEU A 877 5.81 -7.55 8.13
N SER A 878 6.28 -7.02 9.26
CA SER A 878 7.64 -6.44 9.38
C SER A 878 8.73 -7.49 9.59
N GLU A 879 8.43 -8.55 10.36
CA GLU A 879 9.42 -9.51 10.83
C GLU A 879 8.76 -10.87 11.13
N ASN A 880 9.50 -11.98 10.97
CA ASN A 880 9.06 -13.30 11.40
C ASN A 880 9.23 -13.46 12.92
N THR A 881 10.37 -13.01 13.45
CA THR A 881 10.65 -13.00 14.89
C THR A 881 10.87 -11.55 15.34
N ARG A 882 10.43 -11.19 16.55
CA ARG A 882 10.63 -9.84 17.09
C ARG A 882 12.09 -9.41 16.98
N ARG A 883 12.30 -8.18 16.49
CA ARG A 883 13.59 -7.54 16.19
C ARG A 883 14.34 -8.04 14.94
N PHE A 884 13.85 -8.99 14.14
CA PHE A 884 14.63 -9.54 13.00
C PHE A 884 14.44 -8.84 11.64
N GLN A 885 13.37 -8.06 11.47
CA GLN A 885 13.09 -7.28 10.25
C GLN A 885 13.17 -8.10 8.95
N ASP A 886 12.67 -9.33 9.00
CA ASP A 886 12.78 -10.35 7.96
C ASP A 886 11.43 -10.71 7.31
N GLY A 887 10.42 -9.85 7.46
CA GLY A 887 9.08 -9.98 6.88
C GLY A 887 8.87 -9.25 5.54
N ALA A 888 7.64 -9.28 5.04
CA ALA A 888 7.24 -8.71 3.75
C ALA A 888 7.46 -7.18 3.62
N LEU A 889 7.23 -6.40 4.68
CA LEU A 889 7.48 -4.95 4.65
C LEU A 889 8.97 -4.61 4.53
N ASN A 890 9.87 -5.50 4.97
CA ASN A 890 11.31 -5.31 4.75
C ASN A 890 11.70 -5.53 3.28
N LEU A 891 11.00 -6.42 2.56
CA LEU A 891 11.17 -6.61 1.12
C LEU A 891 10.62 -5.39 0.34
N ILE A 892 9.44 -4.88 0.71
CA ILE A 892 8.86 -3.65 0.13
C ILE A 892 9.78 -2.46 0.39
N GLY A 893 10.29 -2.30 1.61
CA GLY A 893 11.26 -1.25 1.97
C GLY A 893 12.62 -1.33 1.26
N LYS A 894 12.82 -2.31 0.37
CA LYS A 894 14.00 -2.49 -0.50
C LYS A 894 13.66 -2.36 -2.00
N THR A 895 12.44 -1.95 -2.37
CA THR A 895 12.02 -1.61 -3.75
C THR A 895 11.69 -0.12 -3.88
N GLN A 896 11.03 0.28 -4.97
CA GLN A 896 10.54 1.65 -5.17
C GLN A 896 8.99 1.72 -5.22
N LEU A 897 8.29 0.74 -4.62
CA LEU A 897 6.83 0.59 -4.69
C LEU A 897 6.08 1.83 -4.18
N LEU A 898 6.38 2.27 -2.95
CA LEU A 898 5.79 3.46 -2.34
C LEU A 898 6.28 4.74 -3.02
N THR A 899 7.54 4.77 -3.45
CA THR A 899 8.09 5.89 -4.22
C THR A 899 7.31 6.08 -5.54
N GLY A 900 7.02 4.98 -6.24
CA GLY A 900 6.17 4.94 -7.45
C GLY A 900 4.73 5.35 -7.17
N LEU A 901 4.14 4.93 -6.05
CA LEU A 901 2.80 5.34 -5.62
C LEU A 901 2.71 6.83 -5.31
N VAL A 902 3.65 7.39 -4.53
CA VAL A 902 3.67 8.83 -4.21
C VAL A 902 3.92 9.65 -5.47
N LYS A 903 4.82 9.21 -6.35
CA LYS A 903 5.02 9.82 -7.69
C LYS A 903 3.71 9.81 -8.48
N PHE A 904 3.04 8.67 -8.62
CA PHE A 904 1.79 8.55 -9.36
C PHE A 904 0.69 9.48 -8.80
N LEU A 905 0.51 9.54 -7.49
CA LEU A 905 -0.46 10.44 -6.85
C LEU A 905 -0.09 11.91 -7.01
N GLY A 906 1.18 12.29 -6.83
CA GLY A 906 1.64 13.67 -7.01
C GLY A 906 1.48 14.17 -8.44
N GLN A 907 1.78 13.31 -9.42
CA GLN A 907 1.59 13.58 -10.85
C GLN A 907 0.10 13.69 -11.23
N LEU A 908 -0.78 12.86 -10.65
CA LEU A 908 -2.24 12.99 -10.83
C LEU A 908 -2.77 14.30 -10.24
N GLY A 909 -2.15 14.81 -9.18
CA GLY A 909 -2.55 16.05 -8.53
C GLY A 909 -2.35 17.31 -9.38
N LEU A 910 -1.39 17.29 -10.32
CA LEU A 910 -0.97 18.46 -11.09
C LEU A 910 -2.15 19.14 -11.81
N PRO A 911 -2.21 20.49 -11.85
CA PRO A 911 -3.27 21.23 -12.55
C PRO A 911 -3.42 20.88 -14.04
N ALA A 912 -2.34 20.50 -14.72
CA ALA A 912 -2.39 20.05 -16.12
C ALA A 912 -3.18 18.74 -16.30
N ASN A 913 -3.22 17.89 -15.27
CA ASN A 913 -3.79 16.53 -15.32
C ASN A 913 -5.22 16.46 -14.74
N VAL A 914 -5.92 17.59 -14.59
CA VAL A 914 -7.26 17.63 -13.96
C VAL A 914 -8.27 16.68 -14.63
N ASN A 915 -8.31 16.64 -15.96
CA ASN A 915 -9.20 15.73 -16.71
C ASN A 915 -8.89 14.26 -16.42
N VAL A 916 -7.60 13.90 -16.44
CA VAL A 916 -7.09 12.55 -16.11
C VAL A 916 -7.46 12.16 -14.69
N LYS A 917 -7.13 13.02 -13.73
CA LYS A 917 -7.41 12.85 -12.30
C LYS A 917 -8.88 12.54 -12.04
N THR A 918 -9.79 13.36 -12.57
CA THR A 918 -11.24 13.18 -12.39
C THR A 918 -11.71 11.85 -13.00
N LYS A 919 -11.26 11.51 -14.22
CA LYS A 919 -11.59 10.24 -14.87
C LYS A 919 -11.07 9.02 -14.09
N VAL A 920 -9.83 9.07 -13.61
CA VAL A 920 -9.21 7.96 -12.85
C VAL A 920 -9.91 7.77 -11.50
N PHE A 921 -10.08 8.82 -10.70
CA PHE A 921 -10.71 8.68 -9.38
C PHE A 921 -12.21 8.35 -9.45
N ASN A 922 -12.96 8.87 -10.44
CA ASN A 922 -14.33 8.44 -10.68
C ASN A 922 -14.40 6.98 -11.14
N GLY A 923 -13.46 6.55 -11.98
CA GLY A 923 -13.35 5.16 -12.44
C GLY A 923 -13.11 4.19 -11.29
N LEU A 924 -12.12 4.48 -10.43
CA LEU A 924 -11.86 3.72 -9.21
C LEU A 924 -13.08 3.67 -8.29
N LYS A 925 -13.74 4.83 -8.07
CA LYS A 925 -14.95 4.92 -7.24
C LYS A 925 -16.09 4.05 -7.78
N LEU A 926 -16.34 4.06 -9.09
CA LEU A 926 -17.40 3.25 -9.71
C LEU A 926 -17.11 1.75 -9.60
N VAL A 927 -15.88 1.32 -9.90
CA VAL A 927 -15.50 -0.11 -9.78
C VAL A 927 -15.57 -0.57 -8.32
N MET A 928 -15.02 0.19 -7.37
CA MET A 928 -15.05 -0.16 -5.94
C MET A 928 -16.42 0.02 -5.28
N GLY A 929 -17.28 0.88 -5.81
CA GLY A 929 -18.65 1.07 -5.36
C GLY A 929 -19.51 -0.20 -5.55
N GLU A 930 -19.23 -0.96 -6.61
CA GLU A 930 -19.92 -2.20 -6.96
C GLU A 930 -19.35 -3.45 -6.27
N ILE A 931 -18.30 -3.30 -5.48
CA ILE A 931 -17.82 -4.33 -4.56
C ILE A 931 -18.53 -4.13 -3.22
N LYS A 932 -19.39 -5.09 -2.85
CA LYS A 932 -20.19 -5.08 -1.63
C LYS A 932 -19.94 -6.30 -0.75
N LEU A 933 -20.15 -6.13 0.54
CA LEU A 933 -20.04 -7.18 1.56
C LEU A 933 -21.39 -7.89 1.72
N ASN A 934 -21.42 -9.12 2.26
CA ASN A 934 -22.65 -9.88 2.46
C ASN A 934 -23.65 -9.14 3.37
N ALA A 935 -23.12 -8.42 4.36
CA ALA A 935 -23.89 -7.56 5.27
C ALA A 935 -24.68 -6.44 4.55
N GLU A 936 -24.29 -6.06 3.32
CA GLU A 936 -24.99 -5.07 2.50
C GLU A 936 -26.07 -5.70 1.58
N THR A 937 -26.35 -7.00 1.71
CA THR A 937 -27.23 -7.79 0.80
C THR A 937 -26.90 -7.56 -0.69
N PRO A 938 -25.75 -8.06 -1.17
CA PRO A 938 -25.26 -7.74 -2.51
C PRO A 938 -26.23 -8.22 -3.59
N THR A 939 -26.46 -7.39 -4.61
CA THR A 939 -27.23 -7.81 -5.79
C THR A 939 -26.48 -8.88 -6.56
N VAL A 940 -27.18 -9.68 -7.37
CA VAL A 940 -26.56 -10.69 -8.26
C VAL A 940 -25.55 -10.10 -9.26
N THR A 941 -25.60 -8.79 -9.49
CA THR A 941 -24.69 -8.00 -10.33
C THR A 941 -23.50 -7.40 -9.59
N GLN A 942 -23.46 -7.45 -8.25
CA GLN A 942 -22.40 -6.87 -7.44
C GLN A 942 -21.30 -7.88 -7.08
N PHE A 943 -20.08 -7.38 -6.91
CA PHE A 943 -18.93 -8.20 -6.57
C PHE A 943 -18.91 -8.48 -5.07
N ASN A 944 -19.06 -9.74 -4.71
CA ASN A 944 -19.04 -10.19 -3.32
C ASN A 944 -17.63 -10.66 -2.91
N ILE A 945 -16.81 -9.72 -2.45
CA ILE A 945 -15.42 -10.00 -2.06
C ILE A 945 -15.31 -10.71 -0.71
N GLU A 946 -16.34 -10.63 0.14
CA GLU A 946 -16.29 -11.17 1.51
C GLU A 946 -16.25 -12.71 1.54
N VAL A 947 -16.86 -13.37 0.55
CA VAL A 947 -16.72 -14.81 0.34
C VAL A 947 -15.26 -15.15 0.05
N LYS A 948 -14.58 -14.39 -0.82
CA LYS A 948 -13.16 -14.59 -1.13
C LYS A 948 -12.22 -14.26 0.02
N PHE A 949 -12.54 -13.26 0.85
CA PHE A 949 -11.84 -13.02 2.12
C PHE A 949 -12.00 -14.20 3.10
N THR A 950 -13.18 -14.82 3.15
CA THR A 950 -13.41 -16.02 3.97
C THR A 950 -12.60 -17.21 3.42
N GLU A 951 -12.69 -17.50 2.12
CA GLU A 951 -11.88 -18.54 1.45
C GLU A 951 -10.38 -18.35 1.65
N TRP A 952 -9.87 -17.12 1.59
CA TRP A 952 -8.44 -16.86 1.77
C TRP A 952 -8.00 -17.06 3.22
N ARG A 953 -8.80 -16.62 4.20
CA ARG A 953 -8.58 -16.94 5.61
C ARG A 953 -8.58 -18.45 5.86
N ASP A 954 -9.51 -19.19 5.26
CA ASP A 954 -9.59 -20.64 5.40
C ASP A 954 -8.41 -21.35 4.70
N LYS A 955 -7.96 -20.85 3.54
CA LYS A 955 -6.75 -21.36 2.88
C LYS A 955 -5.50 -21.13 3.72
N VAL A 956 -5.34 -19.94 4.31
CA VAL A 956 -4.22 -19.63 5.22
C VAL A 956 -4.25 -20.53 6.46
N ALA A 957 -5.41 -20.71 7.10
CA ALA A 957 -5.55 -21.56 8.29
C ALA A 957 -5.24 -23.05 8.01
N ASN A 958 -5.69 -23.55 6.86
CA ASN A 958 -5.48 -24.96 6.50
C ASN A 958 -4.07 -25.24 5.96
N TYR A 959 -3.32 -24.23 5.47
CA TYR A 959 -2.04 -24.47 4.79
C TYR A 959 -0.98 -25.14 5.69
N PRO A 960 -0.68 -24.66 6.91
CA PRO A 960 0.28 -25.32 7.80
C PRO A 960 -0.24 -26.66 8.33
N THR A 961 -1.56 -26.78 8.49
CA THR A 961 -2.23 -28.01 8.96
C THR A 961 -2.12 -29.15 7.93
N VAL A 962 -2.25 -28.85 6.63
CA VAL A 962 -2.16 -29.84 5.54
C VAL A 962 -0.71 -30.14 5.15
N ASN A 963 0.16 -29.12 5.11
CA ASN A 963 1.54 -29.23 4.61
C ASN A 963 2.60 -29.43 5.71
N GLY A 964 2.18 -29.39 6.98
CA GLY A 964 3.03 -29.56 8.15
C GLY A 964 3.75 -28.28 8.59
N ALA A 965 4.14 -28.21 9.87
CA ALA A 965 4.76 -27.03 10.47
C ALA A 965 6.20 -26.73 10.02
N ASN A 966 6.83 -27.61 9.23
CA ASN A 966 8.17 -27.39 8.69
C ASN A 966 8.10 -26.66 7.34
N ILE A 967 8.34 -25.35 7.33
CA ILE A 967 8.33 -24.50 6.12
C ILE A 967 9.36 -24.91 5.04
N PHE A 968 10.33 -25.76 5.37
CA PHE A 968 11.32 -26.30 4.44
C PHE A 968 10.92 -27.65 3.83
N ASP A 969 9.76 -28.19 4.19
CA ASP A 969 9.22 -29.41 3.57
C ASP A 969 8.81 -29.14 2.10
N PRO A 970 9.09 -30.05 1.15
CA PRO A 970 8.61 -29.95 -0.23
C PRO A 970 7.11 -29.69 -0.39
N LEU A 971 6.27 -30.05 0.59
CA LEU A 971 4.83 -29.76 0.58
C LEU A 971 4.51 -28.25 0.58
N TRP A 972 5.45 -27.39 0.97
CA TRP A 972 5.30 -25.92 0.90
C TRP A 972 5.63 -25.32 -0.48
N SER A 973 5.82 -26.12 -1.53
CA SER A 973 6.21 -25.63 -2.86
C SER A 973 5.23 -24.58 -3.42
N GLY A 974 3.93 -24.71 -3.15
CA GLY A 974 2.93 -23.77 -3.67
C GLY A 974 3.15 -22.31 -3.26
N VAL A 975 3.82 -22.04 -2.14
CA VAL A 975 4.24 -20.66 -1.78
C VAL A 975 5.49 -20.25 -2.57
N ASP A 976 6.42 -21.17 -2.83
CA ASP A 976 7.57 -20.91 -3.72
C ASP A 976 7.10 -20.60 -5.14
N ASP A 977 6.10 -21.34 -5.64
CA ASP A 977 5.53 -21.19 -6.98
C ASP A 977 4.86 -19.82 -7.15
N VAL A 978 4.14 -19.33 -6.14
CA VAL A 978 3.59 -17.96 -6.13
C VAL A 978 4.70 -16.90 -6.10
N VAL A 979 5.74 -17.07 -5.27
CA VAL A 979 6.86 -16.12 -5.22
C VAL A 979 7.60 -16.08 -6.56
N ASN A 980 7.86 -17.25 -7.17
CA ASN A 980 8.46 -17.36 -8.49
C ASN A 980 7.57 -16.76 -9.59
N LEU A 981 6.25 -16.93 -9.53
CA LEU A 981 5.31 -16.31 -10.48
C LEU A 981 5.39 -14.77 -10.43
N PHE A 982 5.33 -14.16 -9.25
CA PHE A 982 5.47 -12.69 -9.11
C PHE A 982 6.85 -12.22 -9.58
N LYS A 983 7.90 -12.95 -9.19
CA LYS A 983 9.29 -12.69 -9.58
C LYS A 983 9.47 -12.73 -11.10
N ASP A 984 9.02 -13.79 -11.75
CA ASP A 984 9.36 -14.08 -13.14
C ASP A 984 8.46 -13.28 -14.12
N TYR A 985 7.20 -13.03 -13.79
CA TYR A 985 6.27 -12.33 -14.68
C TYR A 985 6.12 -10.82 -14.42
N LEU A 986 6.45 -10.32 -13.23
CA LEU A 986 6.30 -8.89 -12.90
C LEU A 986 7.61 -8.11 -12.79
N SER A 987 8.76 -8.74 -12.52
CA SER A 987 10.02 -8.03 -12.24
C SER A 987 10.65 -7.38 -13.49
N ARG A 988 11.49 -6.34 -13.31
CA ARG A 988 12.35 -5.81 -14.39
C ARG A 988 13.52 -6.75 -14.70
N SER A 989 14.00 -7.43 -13.66
CA SER A 989 15.16 -8.32 -13.72
C SER A 989 14.88 -9.69 -14.38
N SER A 990 13.62 -9.99 -14.73
CA SER A 990 13.21 -11.24 -15.38
C SER A 990 13.05 -11.09 -16.89
N GLY A 991 13.61 -12.05 -17.66
CA GLY A 991 13.38 -12.16 -19.09
C GLY A 991 11.95 -12.59 -19.49
N TRP A 992 11.15 -13.09 -18.53
CA TRP A 992 9.76 -13.54 -18.68
C TRP A 992 8.73 -12.47 -18.32
N SER A 993 9.18 -11.23 -18.09
CA SER A 993 8.33 -10.15 -17.59
C SER A 993 7.27 -9.70 -18.61
N ILE A 994 6.00 -9.96 -18.30
CA ILE A 994 4.85 -9.49 -19.09
C ILE A 994 4.74 -7.96 -19.00
N VAL A 995 5.30 -7.35 -17.95
CA VAL A 995 5.25 -5.90 -17.71
C VAL A 995 6.03 -5.13 -18.78
N ALA A 996 7.03 -5.73 -19.42
CA ALA A 996 7.70 -5.14 -20.59
C ALA A 996 6.75 -5.01 -21.80
N SER A 997 5.97 -6.06 -22.07
CA SER A 997 4.93 -6.03 -23.11
C SER A 997 3.78 -5.11 -22.76
N LEU A 998 3.40 -5.02 -21.48
CA LEU A 998 2.41 -4.04 -20.99
C LEU A 998 2.91 -2.59 -21.15
N ASP A 999 4.17 -2.30 -20.82
CA ASP A 999 4.79 -0.99 -21.02
C ASP A 999 4.77 -0.62 -22.52
N PHE A 1000 5.18 -1.54 -23.40
CA PHE A 1000 5.06 -1.34 -24.84
C PHE A 1000 3.62 -1.07 -25.30
N LEU A 1001 2.64 -1.85 -24.83
CA LEU A 1001 1.22 -1.66 -25.13
C LEU A 1001 0.69 -0.30 -24.66
N LEU A 1002 1.06 0.14 -23.45
CA LEU A 1002 0.67 1.46 -22.96
C LEU A 1002 1.31 2.59 -23.78
N ASN A 1003 2.59 2.45 -24.19
CA ASN A 1003 3.22 3.42 -25.09
C ASN A 1003 2.56 3.43 -26.48
N LEU A 1004 2.24 2.27 -27.05
CA LEU A 1004 1.53 2.12 -28.32
C LEU A 1004 0.17 2.84 -28.27
N LEU A 1005 -0.61 2.60 -27.22
CA LEU A 1005 -1.94 3.18 -27.04
C LEU A 1005 -1.86 4.70 -26.74
N LEU A 1006 -0.88 5.17 -25.96
CA LEU A 1006 -0.64 6.60 -25.78
C LEU A 1006 -0.23 7.29 -27.09
N ASP A 1007 0.70 6.71 -27.85
CA ASP A 1007 1.16 7.27 -29.14
C ASP A 1007 0.01 7.31 -30.18
N ILE A 1008 -0.92 6.36 -30.14
CA ILE A 1008 -2.11 6.29 -31.01
C ILE A 1008 -3.23 7.22 -30.54
N SER A 1009 -3.30 7.51 -29.23
CA SER A 1009 -4.29 8.36 -28.57
C SER A 1009 -5.74 8.01 -28.96
N PRO A 1010 -6.27 6.85 -28.55
CA PRO A 1010 -7.63 6.42 -28.86
C PRO A 1010 -8.67 7.41 -28.30
N SER A 1011 -9.72 7.68 -29.08
CA SER A 1011 -10.85 8.50 -28.61
C SER A 1011 -11.68 7.75 -27.58
N SER A 1012 -12.52 8.46 -26.83
CA SER A 1012 -13.47 7.84 -25.89
C SER A 1012 -14.37 6.82 -26.58
N THR A 1013 -14.81 7.10 -27.81
CA THR A 1013 -15.60 6.16 -28.62
C THR A 1013 -14.80 4.91 -29.00
N ASP A 1014 -13.53 5.06 -29.38
CA ASP A 1014 -12.66 3.91 -29.66
C ASP A 1014 -12.52 3.01 -28.43
N ILE A 1015 -12.39 3.60 -27.23
CA ILE A 1015 -12.32 2.88 -25.95
C ILE A 1015 -13.65 2.15 -25.65
N THR A 1016 -14.80 2.81 -25.80
CA THR A 1016 -16.12 2.18 -25.63
C THR A 1016 -16.26 0.95 -26.54
N GLN A 1017 -15.88 1.07 -27.82
CA GLN A 1017 -16.04 -0.01 -28.79
C GLN A 1017 -14.99 -1.12 -28.61
N LEU A 1018 -13.75 -0.80 -28.21
CA LEU A 1018 -12.75 -1.80 -27.84
C LEU A 1018 -13.17 -2.59 -26.61
N LEU A 1019 -13.79 -1.95 -25.61
CA LEU A 1019 -14.36 -2.65 -24.46
C LEU A 1019 -15.62 -3.47 -24.82
N ASN A 1020 -16.42 -3.04 -25.79
CA ASN A 1020 -17.54 -3.85 -26.34
C ASN A 1020 -17.04 -5.06 -27.13
N LEU A 1021 -15.93 -4.93 -27.84
CA LEU A 1021 -15.29 -6.03 -28.54
C LEU A 1021 -14.63 -7.00 -27.56
N ALA A 1022 -13.93 -6.50 -26.54
CA ALA A 1022 -13.36 -7.32 -25.48
C ALA A 1022 -14.44 -8.07 -24.69
N SER A 1023 -15.60 -7.44 -24.42
CA SER A 1023 -16.69 -8.11 -23.72
C SER A 1023 -17.22 -9.31 -24.50
N SER A 1024 -17.24 -9.26 -25.83
CA SER A 1024 -17.69 -10.37 -26.70
C SER A 1024 -16.96 -11.70 -26.44
N LEU A 1025 -15.75 -11.66 -25.88
CA LEU A 1025 -14.98 -12.85 -25.56
C LEU A 1025 -15.57 -13.69 -24.42
N PHE A 1026 -16.45 -13.13 -23.59
CA PHE A 1026 -16.94 -13.78 -22.35
C PHE A 1026 -18.41 -14.25 -22.40
N TYR A 1027 -19.14 -13.95 -23.48
CA TYR A 1027 -20.54 -14.38 -23.65
C TYR A 1027 -20.82 -14.88 -25.08
N ASN A 1028 -21.86 -15.70 -25.22
CA ASN A 1028 -22.37 -16.18 -26.51
C ASN A 1028 -23.47 -15.23 -27.02
N PRO A 1029 -23.87 -15.29 -28.31
CA PRO A 1029 -24.95 -14.44 -28.86
C PRO A 1029 -26.33 -14.57 -28.19
N ASP A 1030 -26.55 -15.62 -27.39
CA ASP A 1030 -27.75 -15.82 -26.57
C ASP A 1030 -27.65 -15.21 -25.15
N ASN A 1031 -26.60 -14.43 -24.88
CA ASN A 1031 -26.21 -13.86 -23.59
C ASN A 1031 -25.87 -14.88 -22.49
N THR A 1032 -25.60 -16.15 -22.83
CA THR A 1032 -25.00 -17.11 -21.88
C THR A 1032 -23.51 -16.86 -21.71
N ARG A 1033 -22.96 -17.14 -20.52
CA ARG A 1033 -21.51 -17.06 -20.27
C ARG A 1033 -20.77 -18.11 -21.08
N SER A 1034 -19.55 -17.78 -21.49
CA SER A 1034 -18.83 -18.55 -22.50
C SER A 1034 -17.35 -18.66 -22.18
N TYR A 1035 -16.97 -19.76 -21.52
CA TYR A 1035 -15.62 -20.05 -21.03
C TYR A 1035 -14.64 -20.48 -22.13
N THR A 1036 -14.66 -19.81 -23.29
CA THR A 1036 -13.90 -20.25 -24.48
C THR A 1036 -12.39 -20.24 -24.23
N ILE A 1037 -11.89 -19.20 -23.55
CA ILE A 1037 -10.46 -19.04 -23.27
C ILE A 1037 -9.99 -20.12 -22.29
N THR A 1038 -10.76 -20.36 -21.22
CA THR A 1038 -10.52 -21.44 -20.26
C THR A 1038 -10.47 -22.80 -20.96
N ASN A 1039 -11.42 -23.11 -21.84
CA ASN A 1039 -11.43 -24.38 -22.57
C ASN A 1039 -10.18 -24.56 -23.45
N ILE A 1040 -9.74 -23.51 -24.15
CA ILE A 1040 -8.51 -23.53 -24.96
C ILE A 1040 -7.29 -23.86 -24.08
N LEU A 1041 -7.11 -23.11 -22.99
CA LEU A 1041 -5.95 -23.23 -22.10
C LEU A 1041 -5.91 -24.57 -21.34
N THR A 1042 -7.07 -25.10 -20.94
CA THR A 1042 -7.16 -26.31 -20.10
C THR A 1042 -7.31 -27.61 -20.90
N LYS A 1043 -7.78 -27.56 -22.15
CA LYS A 1043 -8.06 -28.77 -22.97
C LYS A 1043 -7.26 -28.83 -24.26
N SER A 1044 -7.16 -27.74 -25.02
CA SER A 1044 -6.60 -27.75 -26.38
C SER A 1044 -5.09 -27.52 -26.41
N VAL A 1045 -4.57 -26.64 -25.54
CA VAL A 1045 -3.11 -26.36 -25.39
C VAL A 1045 -2.32 -27.51 -24.75
N PRO A 1046 -2.74 -28.13 -23.63
CA PRO A 1046 -1.88 -29.04 -22.87
C PRO A 1046 -1.36 -30.28 -23.64
N PRO A 1047 -2.15 -30.97 -24.49
CA PRO A 1047 -1.63 -32.10 -25.27
C PRO A 1047 -0.54 -31.72 -26.30
N VAL A 1048 -0.54 -30.47 -26.78
CA VAL A 1048 0.49 -29.95 -27.70
C VAL A 1048 1.80 -29.72 -26.94
N LEU A 1049 1.72 -29.17 -25.73
CA LEU A 1049 2.86 -29.01 -24.83
C LEU A 1049 3.50 -30.36 -24.47
N GLU A 1050 2.69 -31.38 -24.17
CA GLU A 1050 3.15 -32.75 -23.86
C GLU A 1050 3.87 -33.41 -25.04
N ALA A 1051 3.40 -33.20 -26.28
CA ALA A 1051 4.05 -33.71 -27.48
C ALA A 1051 5.41 -33.03 -27.74
N MET A 1052 5.55 -31.75 -27.40
CA MET A 1052 6.76 -30.95 -27.61
C MET A 1052 7.78 -31.05 -26.45
N ALA A 1053 7.34 -31.38 -25.23
CA ALA A 1053 8.15 -31.38 -24.02
C ALA A 1053 9.51 -32.11 -24.11
N PRO A 1054 9.64 -33.32 -24.71
CA PRO A 1054 10.92 -34.04 -24.81
C PRO A 1054 12.02 -33.31 -25.61
N TYR A 1055 11.62 -32.26 -26.34
CA TYR A 1055 12.47 -31.45 -27.21
C TYR A 1055 12.47 -29.97 -26.79
N GLY A 1056 11.88 -29.62 -25.64
CA GLY A 1056 11.71 -28.24 -25.17
C GLY A 1056 13.01 -27.45 -25.07
N ARG A 1057 14.11 -28.08 -24.61
CA ARG A 1057 15.41 -27.41 -24.54
C ARG A 1057 15.90 -26.97 -25.92
N SER A 1058 15.73 -27.83 -26.92
CA SER A 1058 16.13 -27.57 -28.30
C SER A 1058 15.31 -26.45 -28.93
N LEU A 1059 14.00 -26.41 -28.65
CA LEU A 1059 13.14 -25.28 -29.02
C LEU A 1059 13.62 -23.96 -28.43
N TYR A 1060 14.04 -23.93 -27.16
CA TYR A 1060 14.55 -22.70 -26.54
C TYR A 1060 15.89 -22.27 -27.15
N GLY A 1061 16.79 -23.22 -27.42
CA GLY A 1061 18.07 -22.96 -28.07
C GLY A 1061 17.90 -22.38 -29.47
N THR A 1062 17.14 -23.04 -30.36
CA THR A 1062 16.88 -22.55 -31.72
C THR A 1062 16.05 -21.26 -31.70
N GLY A 1063 15.02 -21.19 -30.85
CA GLY A 1063 14.14 -20.03 -30.71
C GLY A 1063 14.87 -18.76 -30.27
N TYR A 1064 15.86 -18.88 -29.39
CA TYR A 1064 16.77 -17.79 -29.05
C TYR A 1064 17.47 -17.22 -30.30
N TYR A 1065 18.18 -18.06 -31.07
CA TYR A 1065 18.96 -17.58 -32.22
C TYR A 1065 18.08 -16.97 -33.33
N ILE A 1066 16.92 -17.57 -33.59
CA ILE A 1066 15.92 -17.04 -34.55
C ILE A 1066 15.33 -15.71 -34.07
N GLY A 1067 15.10 -15.57 -32.76
CA GLY A 1067 14.45 -14.40 -32.13
C GLY A 1067 15.39 -13.29 -31.65
N THR A 1068 16.72 -13.44 -31.78
CA THR A 1068 17.66 -12.35 -31.49
C THR A 1068 17.36 -11.09 -32.33
N ASN A 1069 17.70 -9.92 -31.81
CA ASN A 1069 17.54 -8.66 -32.55
C ASN A 1069 18.54 -8.63 -33.73
N GLY A 1070 18.04 -8.43 -34.95
CA GLY A 1070 18.80 -8.67 -36.19
C GLY A 1070 18.82 -10.14 -36.65
N GLY A 1071 18.14 -11.04 -35.93
CA GLY A 1071 17.89 -12.43 -36.31
C GLY A 1071 16.76 -12.58 -37.33
N PHE A 1072 16.36 -13.82 -37.61
CA PHE A 1072 15.38 -14.14 -38.65
C PHE A 1072 14.01 -13.48 -38.43
N PHE A 1073 13.51 -13.41 -37.19
CA PHE A 1073 12.25 -12.68 -36.95
C PHE A 1073 12.38 -11.17 -37.22
N SER A 1074 13.56 -10.56 -37.05
CA SER A 1074 13.77 -9.16 -37.44
C SER A 1074 13.75 -8.96 -38.97
N TYR A 1075 14.19 -9.95 -39.74
CA TYR A 1075 14.03 -9.95 -41.20
C TYR A 1075 12.55 -10.03 -41.60
N LEU A 1076 11.80 -10.95 -40.98
CA LEU A 1076 10.36 -11.08 -41.24
C LEU A 1076 9.60 -9.81 -40.87
N GLU A 1077 9.85 -9.18 -39.72
CA GLU A 1077 9.21 -7.91 -39.34
C GLU A 1077 9.55 -6.75 -40.29
N ALA A 1078 10.72 -6.76 -40.92
CA ALA A 1078 11.14 -5.72 -41.86
C ALA A 1078 10.64 -5.93 -43.30
N ARG A 1079 10.19 -7.15 -43.65
CA ARG A 1079 9.88 -7.53 -45.05
C ARG A 1079 8.51 -8.17 -45.26
N MET A 1080 7.87 -8.77 -44.25
CA MET A 1080 6.48 -9.24 -44.36
C MET A 1080 5.52 -8.06 -44.23
N PHE A 1081 4.88 -7.66 -45.33
CA PHE A 1081 3.82 -6.65 -45.30
C PHE A 1081 2.54 -7.15 -45.94
N MET A 1082 1.41 -6.88 -45.29
CA MET A 1082 0.09 -7.08 -45.89
C MET A 1082 -0.11 -6.03 -46.99
N ASN A 1083 -0.58 -6.44 -48.16
CA ASN A 1083 -0.90 -5.51 -49.26
C ASN A 1083 -1.79 -4.35 -48.73
N PRO A 1084 -1.45 -3.07 -48.98
CA PRO A 1084 -2.29 -1.92 -48.66
C PRO A 1084 -3.75 -2.02 -49.14
N ASP A 1085 -4.03 -2.78 -50.21
CA ASP A 1085 -5.39 -3.00 -50.72
C ASP A 1085 -6.31 -3.79 -49.76
N PHE A 1086 -5.75 -4.50 -48.77
CA PHE A 1086 -6.51 -5.29 -47.78
C PHE A 1086 -6.56 -4.60 -46.42
N ALA A 1087 -7.67 -4.75 -45.70
CA ALA A 1087 -7.85 -4.28 -44.34
C ALA A 1087 -7.59 -5.39 -43.28
N VAL A 1088 -7.37 -5.01 -42.03
CA VAL A 1088 -7.21 -5.92 -40.89
C VAL A 1088 -8.45 -6.80 -40.68
N LYS A 1089 -9.64 -6.32 -41.04
CA LYS A 1089 -10.87 -7.12 -41.08
C LYS A 1089 -10.75 -8.32 -42.04
N ASP A 1090 -10.16 -8.10 -43.21
CA ASP A 1090 -9.99 -9.14 -44.23
C ASP A 1090 -8.95 -10.17 -43.79
N LEU A 1091 -7.93 -9.74 -43.05
CA LEU A 1091 -6.96 -10.63 -42.39
C LEU A 1091 -7.64 -11.57 -41.39
N PHE A 1092 -8.49 -11.04 -40.50
CA PHE A 1092 -9.23 -11.89 -39.56
C PHE A 1092 -10.19 -12.84 -40.28
N GLY A 1093 -10.86 -12.38 -41.34
CA GLY A 1093 -11.71 -13.20 -42.20
C GLY A 1093 -10.95 -14.37 -42.86
N ASP A 1094 -9.86 -14.09 -43.56
CA ASP A 1094 -9.01 -15.10 -44.21
C ASP A 1094 -8.38 -16.06 -43.19
N LEU A 1095 -7.91 -15.56 -42.05
CA LEU A 1095 -7.33 -16.38 -40.98
C LEU A 1095 -8.36 -17.36 -40.40
N LYS A 1096 -9.57 -16.90 -40.08
CA LYS A 1096 -10.68 -17.75 -39.63
C LYS A 1096 -11.01 -18.83 -40.68
N ASN A 1097 -11.11 -18.44 -41.95
CA ASN A 1097 -11.45 -19.35 -43.04
C ASN A 1097 -10.33 -20.39 -43.27
N PHE A 1098 -9.06 -19.98 -43.18
CA PHE A 1098 -7.90 -20.88 -43.26
C PHE A 1098 -7.86 -21.89 -42.11
N LEU A 1099 -8.06 -21.44 -40.87
CA LEU A 1099 -8.06 -22.31 -39.68
C LEU A 1099 -9.21 -23.34 -39.69
N ARG A 1100 -10.36 -23.01 -40.31
CA ARG A 1100 -11.51 -23.92 -40.49
C ARG A 1100 -11.46 -24.77 -41.76
N SER A 1101 -10.54 -24.48 -42.67
CA SER A 1101 -10.48 -25.13 -43.97
C SER A 1101 -10.18 -26.63 -43.88
N ASP A 1102 -10.65 -27.39 -44.88
CA ASP A 1102 -10.27 -28.80 -45.05
C ASP A 1102 -8.74 -28.99 -45.11
N ILE A 1103 -7.98 -27.99 -45.58
CA ILE A 1103 -6.51 -28.02 -45.60
C ILE A 1103 -5.92 -28.29 -44.20
N ILE A 1104 -6.47 -27.67 -43.16
CA ILE A 1104 -6.04 -27.84 -41.75
C ILE A 1104 -6.84 -28.96 -41.08
N GLN A 1105 -8.16 -29.02 -41.30
CA GLN A 1105 -9.09 -29.87 -40.56
C GLN A 1105 -9.21 -31.30 -41.12
N ASN A 1106 -8.60 -31.60 -42.28
CA ASN A 1106 -8.59 -32.95 -42.83
C ASN A 1106 -7.89 -33.94 -41.89
N THR A 1107 -8.67 -34.90 -41.39
CA THR A 1107 -8.27 -35.97 -40.45
C THR A 1107 -7.64 -37.18 -41.14
N GLN A 1108 -7.65 -37.24 -42.47
CA GLN A 1108 -7.07 -38.33 -43.26
C GLN A 1108 -5.55 -38.18 -43.41
N ASP A 1109 -4.84 -39.29 -43.30
CA ASP A 1109 -3.38 -39.41 -43.44
C ASP A 1109 -2.95 -39.35 -44.93
N THR A 1110 -3.25 -38.24 -45.60
CA THR A 1110 -3.09 -38.04 -47.05
C THR A 1110 -2.40 -36.71 -47.37
N ASN A 1111 -1.90 -36.58 -48.60
CA ASN A 1111 -1.29 -35.35 -49.15
C ASN A 1111 -2.26 -34.15 -49.26
N ARG A 1112 -3.52 -34.33 -48.82
CA ARG A 1112 -4.56 -33.29 -48.68
C ARG A 1112 -4.76 -32.81 -47.23
N SER A 1113 -3.96 -33.28 -46.26
CA SER A 1113 -3.91 -32.74 -44.90
C SER A 1113 -2.57 -32.02 -44.72
N PHE A 1114 -2.60 -30.70 -44.54
CA PHE A 1114 -1.39 -29.87 -44.42
C PHE A 1114 -0.57 -30.26 -43.18
N LEU A 1115 -1.23 -30.43 -42.03
CA LEU A 1115 -0.56 -30.83 -40.78
C LEU A 1115 0.15 -32.17 -40.92
N PHE A 1116 -0.49 -33.16 -41.55
CA PHE A 1116 0.10 -34.49 -41.79
C PHE A 1116 1.26 -34.44 -42.78
N SER A 1117 1.09 -33.71 -43.90
CA SER A 1117 2.09 -33.62 -44.97
C SER A 1117 3.33 -32.88 -44.50
N THR A 1118 3.15 -31.71 -43.86
CA THR A 1118 4.23 -30.90 -43.29
C THR A 1118 4.90 -31.61 -42.10
N GLY A 1119 4.14 -32.26 -41.22
CA GLY A 1119 4.71 -33.08 -40.15
C GLY A 1119 5.53 -34.27 -40.68
N THR A 1120 5.12 -34.89 -41.80
CA THR A 1120 5.86 -35.97 -42.46
C THR A 1120 7.12 -35.48 -43.16
N LEU A 1121 7.08 -34.31 -43.81
CA LEU A 1121 8.29 -33.64 -44.33
C LEU A 1121 9.30 -33.36 -43.22
N ILE A 1122 8.85 -32.72 -42.14
CA ILE A 1122 9.72 -32.36 -41.01
C ILE A 1122 10.31 -33.62 -40.35
N ARG A 1123 9.55 -34.71 -40.28
CA ARG A 1123 10.08 -36.03 -39.87
C ARG A 1123 11.21 -36.51 -40.77
N GLN A 1124 11.05 -36.43 -42.09
CA GLN A 1124 12.08 -36.84 -43.05
C GLN A 1124 13.33 -35.95 -42.96
N MET A 1125 13.15 -34.62 -42.84
CA MET A 1125 14.25 -33.68 -42.58
C MET A 1125 14.99 -34.03 -41.29
N ALA A 1126 14.26 -34.31 -40.20
CA ALA A 1126 14.85 -34.74 -38.93
C ALA A 1126 15.55 -36.10 -39.03
N ASP A 1127 14.99 -37.08 -39.75
CA ASP A 1127 15.59 -38.40 -39.97
C ASP A 1127 16.94 -38.27 -40.73
N ILE A 1128 17.00 -37.44 -41.77
CA ILE A 1128 18.22 -37.15 -42.55
C ILE A 1128 19.24 -36.40 -41.69
N TYR A 1129 18.82 -35.33 -41.00
CA TYR A 1129 19.67 -34.51 -40.16
C TYR A 1129 20.22 -35.29 -38.94
N GLN A 1130 19.48 -36.28 -38.45
CA GLN A 1130 19.96 -37.25 -37.44
C GLN A 1130 20.93 -38.27 -38.01
N ALA A 1131 20.66 -38.83 -39.20
CA ALA A 1131 21.56 -39.79 -39.84
C ALA A 1131 22.91 -39.17 -40.23
N GLY A 1132 22.91 -37.88 -40.61
CA GLY A 1132 24.07 -37.19 -41.17
C GLY A 1132 24.50 -37.74 -42.53
N ARG A 1133 25.59 -37.20 -43.09
CA ARG A 1133 26.20 -37.72 -44.32
C ARG A 1133 26.68 -39.16 -44.13
N LYS A 1134 25.84 -40.13 -44.45
CA LYS A 1134 26.29 -41.48 -44.84
C LYS A 1134 26.89 -41.38 -46.24
N PHE A 1135 28.21 -41.25 -46.30
CA PHE A 1135 28.96 -41.51 -47.52
C PHE A 1135 28.83 -42.99 -47.89
N SER A 1136 27.79 -43.33 -48.65
CA SER A 1136 27.76 -44.57 -49.45
C SER A 1136 28.67 -44.35 -50.67
N PRO A 1137 29.46 -45.34 -51.09
CA PRO A 1137 30.53 -45.08 -52.05
C PRO A 1137 30.02 -44.97 -53.50
N VAL A 1138 30.74 -44.14 -54.27
CA VAL A 1138 30.72 -43.98 -55.73
C VAL A 1138 29.46 -43.29 -56.32
N GLY A 1139 29.66 -42.06 -56.83
CA GLY A 1139 28.77 -41.45 -57.83
C GLY A 1139 28.46 -39.96 -57.59
N PHE A 1140 29.13 -39.09 -58.36
CA PHE A 1140 28.86 -37.65 -58.51
C PHE A 1140 29.05 -36.75 -57.27
N TYR A 1141 30.18 -36.03 -57.28
CA TYR A 1141 30.40 -34.86 -56.45
C TYR A 1141 30.12 -33.59 -57.24
N MET A 1142 29.47 -32.61 -56.62
CA MET A 1142 29.78 -31.20 -56.84
C MET A 1142 30.16 -30.60 -55.49
N TYR A 1143 31.43 -30.20 -55.38
CA TYR A 1143 31.89 -29.27 -54.36
C TYR A 1143 32.10 -27.93 -55.08
N ASP A 1144 31.51 -26.87 -54.55
CA ASP A 1144 32.12 -25.54 -54.62
C ASP A 1144 31.90 -24.82 -53.29
N ASN A 1145 33.00 -24.36 -52.69
CA ASN A 1145 33.13 -23.51 -51.52
C ASN A 1145 34.64 -23.34 -51.31
N TRP A 1146 35.22 -22.33 -51.97
CA TRP A 1146 36.68 -22.24 -52.21
C TRP A 1146 37.48 -21.59 -51.06
N ASN A 1147 36.89 -21.35 -49.88
CA ASN A 1147 37.57 -20.71 -48.74
C ASN A 1147 37.55 -21.57 -47.47
N ASN A 1148 38.69 -21.65 -46.77
CA ASN A 1148 38.89 -22.45 -45.56
C ASN A 1148 38.01 -22.04 -44.34
N ASP A 1149 37.39 -20.86 -44.39
CA ASP A 1149 36.62 -20.28 -43.29
C ASP A 1149 35.10 -20.54 -43.41
N GLN A 1150 34.64 -21.29 -44.43
CA GLN A 1150 33.22 -21.62 -44.61
C GLN A 1150 32.79 -22.90 -43.83
N PRO A 1151 31.56 -22.95 -43.27
CA PRO A 1151 31.03 -24.14 -42.61
C PRO A 1151 30.97 -25.36 -43.56
N THR A 1152 31.24 -26.56 -43.03
CA THR A 1152 31.38 -27.79 -43.83
C THR A 1152 30.08 -28.40 -44.38
N SER A 1153 28.92 -27.91 -43.93
CA SER A 1153 27.68 -27.89 -44.72
C SER A 1153 26.78 -26.75 -44.24
N THR A 1154 26.05 -26.13 -45.16
CA THR A 1154 24.88 -25.31 -44.84
C THR A 1154 23.63 -26.20 -44.85
N LEU A 1155 22.55 -25.74 -44.19
CA LEU A 1155 21.23 -26.38 -44.33
C LEU A 1155 20.81 -26.47 -45.81
N TRP A 1156 21.26 -25.52 -46.63
CA TRP A 1156 20.98 -25.47 -48.06
C TRP A 1156 21.73 -26.55 -48.86
N ASP A 1157 22.96 -26.90 -48.47
CA ASP A 1157 23.69 -28.04 -49.06
C ASP A 1157 23.01 -29.37 -48.72
N ASP A 1158 22.54 -29.51 -47.47
CA ASP A 1158 21.81 -30.70 -47.04
C ASP A 1158 20.40 -30.76 -47.68
N MET A 1159 19.75 -29.62 -47.96
CA MET A 1159 18.51 -29.55 -48.76
C MET A 1159 18.75 -29.88 -50.24
N ASN A 1160 19.82 -29.37 -50.86
CA ASN A 1160 20.24 -29.77 -52.21
C ASN A 1160 20.54 -31.27 -52.28
N PHE A 1161 21.13 -31.84 -51.23
CA PHE A 1161 21.31 -33.28 -51.09
C PHE A 1161 19.96 -34.03 -51.00
N MET A 1162 18.95 -33.50 -50.29
CA MET A 1162 17.60 -34.09 -50.32
C MET A 1162 17.00 -34.13 -51.74
N PHE A 1163 17.16 -33.05 -52.51
CA PHE A 1163 16.65 -32.97 -53.88
C PHE A 1163 17.45 -33.81 -54.88
N SER A 1164 18.74 -34.09 -54.63
CA SER A 1164 19.60 -34.87 -55.53
C SER A 1164 19.67 -36.37 -55.24
N VAL A 1165 19.31 -36.81 -54.02
CA VAL A 1165 19.46 -38.22 -53.57
C VAL A 1165 18.14 -39.01 -53.58
N GLN A 1166 17.00 -38.42 -53.99
CA GLN A 1166 15.74 -39.13 -54.21
C GLN A 1166 15.40 -39.33 -55.71
N GLN A 1167 16.23 -40.10 -56.41
CA GLN A 1167 15.84 -40.84 -57.63
C GLN A 1167 15.73 -42.34 -57.32
#